data_AF-A0A970EXM2-F1
#
_entry.id   AF-A0A970EXM2-F1
#
_cell.length_a   1.000
_cell.length_b   1.000
_cell.length_c   1.000
_cell.angle_alpha   90.00
_cell.angle_beta   90.00
_cell.angle_gamma   90.00
#
_symmetry.space_group_name_H-M   'P 1'
#
loop_
_entity.id
_entity.type
_entity.pdbx_description
1 polymer ?
#
loop_
_entity_poly.entity_id
_entity_poly.type
_entity_poly.pdbx_seq_one_letter_code
_entity_poly.pdbx_strand_id
1 'polypeptide(L)'
;MKRTLSILLIVTLLLLGSCNKLDETDVPKESDASQDTDIIASGSPGPSTPDTDEPSMPPEGGQEADEEPIDYYEDPVGYLRQNMPVIDGSTSLIPLEGGIKAAIFGVSQEEGEKMVYHTTTYGAFDNLLNGSCDLLLSVPLSEDQYKQAEQEGIELVEVPIAMEGFVFVVNYNNPVDTLTQKQLRDIYSGKITNWKEVGGRDEQIIAYQRNWTSGSQNYMITFMGDTPLMDAPIELRPDSMVGLMNVIAINENAVNSIGYSVYAYAADMYGTGKDIKFIKVDGVEPNKQTMASGEYPLMSYNYAIFRADEPEDSPVRRLVEWMTSYDGQLAIAKAGYITVKDIGFDYEEMTLKLWSGTGTGASRPKIYKAPTNEYSPYIDPADHYWYWNSYERYVLPLNEIKPENATGLTKGVKFELDCLSDLNLQSEINTWIARAMEEADNKSEEFEDYINNLNKSIPFELYYHSDIRYPYSIIPHEDYHPSATCVATARNGYLSVTVAMVYSYGVMDGYQRFYNVETGVWDLLTGEKLEISDLFYNGVDIDKVLNDYLRSASQEPIDAYGTYHSMKRDFAGLPVTGWTMTADTIYILPDNPYFAYGVAYRLDLPDGYLACEQPRDMSACFDTTKVTVKRFFRKTYRNIVYDYADEGFITYEFLAEDSYPTARKINSKIRAIAEEYFTRERIIDYFRNLGIPEENIVNYLYSDSWMLEEYVGKFVKYSNWLDILVYYNNKSHEYPYYNQPLFFDLQTGDYMDWHTLVDRDWLESNKDKTVRIKDMVLIDVGFDKAYITLTFQERGNVYGESFTLYIPPEHINW
;
A
#
# COMPACT_ATOMS: atom_id res chain seq x y z
N MET A 1 38.49 42.55 -3.55
CA MET A 1 37.95 41.88 -2.35
C MET A 1 38.59 40.50 -2.09
N LYS A 2 39.93 40.34 -2.20
CA LYS A 2 40.62 39.05 -1.95
C LYS A 2 41.64 39.10 -0.80
N ARG A 3 41.60 40.14 0.05
CA ARG A 3 42.49 40.29 1.22
C ARG A 3 41.78 40.41 2.57
N THR A 4 40.44 40.38 2.59
CA THR A 4 39.63 40.48 3.81
C THR A 4 39.08 39.14 4.32
N LEU A 5 39.11 38.06 3.51
CA LEU A 5 38.62 36.74 3.94
C LEU A 5 39.66 35.94 4.76
N SER A 6 40.95 36.16 4.56
CA SER A 6 42.02 35.40 5.24
C SER A 6 42.20 35.79 6.72
N ILE A 7 41.69 36.96 7.15
CA ILE A 7 41.79 37.43 8.53
C ILE A 7 40.62 36.92 9.39
N LEU A 8 39.46 36.61 8.81
CA LEU A 8 38.30 36.10 9.55
C LEU A 8 38.48 34.62 9.96
N LEU A 9 39.17 33.82 9.14
CA LEU A 9 39.41 32.41 9.42
C LEU A 9 40.42 32.19 10.57
N ILE A 10 41.38 33.10 10.73
CA ILE A 10 42.43 33.01 11.77
C ILE A 10 41.89 33.42 13.15
N VAL A 11 40.92 34.36 13.21
CA VAL A 11 40.29 34.76 14.48
C VAL A 11 39.33 33.70 15.02
N THR A 12 38.72 32.89 14.13
CA THR A 12 37.77 31.84 14.54
C THR A 12 38.48 30.59 15.10
N LEU A 13 39.69 30.28 14.60
CA LEU A 13 40.52 29.16 15.09
C LEU A 13 41.23 29.44 16.43
N LEU A 14 41.42 30.71 16.80
CA LEU A 14 42.03 31.10 18.08
C LEU A 14 41.05 31.10 19.27
N LEU A 15 39.73 31.09 19.02
CA LEU A 15 38.71 31.08 20.07
C LEU A 15 38.32 29.68 20.57
N LEU A 16 38.75 28.61 19.87
CA LEU A 16 38.51 27.22 20.27
C LEU A 16 39.64 26.62 21.13
N GLY A 17 40.72 27.38 21.37
CA GLY A 17 41.93 26.92 22.07
C GLY A 17 42.06 27.36 23.54
N SER A 18 40.99 27.84 24.19
CA SER A 18 41.08 28.31 25.58
C SER A 18 39.79 28.06 26.35
N CYS A 19 39.60 26.82 26.82
CA CYS A 19 39.03 26.53 28.14
C CYS A 19 39.04 25.02 28.37
N ASN A 20 40.08 24.53 29.05
CA ASN A 20 40.03 23.28 29.78
C ASN A 20 40.65 23.55 31.16
N LYS A 21 39.90 23.33 32.26
CA LYS A 21 40.41 23.09 33.62
C LYS A 21 39.29 22.69 34.59
N LEU A 22 39.39 21.44 35.05
CA LEU A 22 39.22 20.90 36.43
C LEU A 22 37.84 21.05 37.10
N ASP A 23 37.26 20.05 37.78
CA ASP A 23 37.84 19.19 38.82
C ASP A 23 37.22 17.78 38.89
N GLU A 24 38.01 16.88 39.48
CA GLU A 24 37.72 15.52 39.93
C GLU A 24 36.67 15.47 41.05
N THR A 25 35.89 14.38 41.15
CA THR A 25 35.87 13.51 42.35
C THR A 25 34.99 12.26 42.13
N ASP A 26 35.54 11.15 42.61
CA ASP A 26 34.91 9.89 43.01
C ASP A 26 34.56 8.81 41.95
N VAL A 27 35.59 8.02 41.65
CA VAL A 27 35.50 6.56 41.40
C VAL A 27 36.12 5.86 42.62
N PRO A 28 35.50 4.79 43.16
CA PRO A 28 36.13 3.47 43.11
C PRO A 28 35.09 2.33 42.94
N LYS A 29 35.38 1.13 42.43
CA LYS A 29 36.58 0.46 41.89
C LYS A 29 36.16 -0.96 41.48
N GLU A 30 36.82 -1.47 40.43
CA GLU A 30 37.41 -2.83 40.25
C GLU A 30 36.52 -4.07 40.51
N SER A 31 36.56 -5.16 39.75
CA SER A 31 37.68 -5.96 39.21
C SER A 31 37.02 -7.14 38.46
N ASP A 32 37.58 -7.92 37.54
CA ASP A 32 38.88 -8.00 36.89
C ASP A 32 38.82 -9.16 35.87
N ALA A 33 39.86 -9.22 35.03
CA ALA A 33 40.43 -10.42 34.39
C ALA A 33 39.61 -11.08 33.27
N SER A 34 40.15 -11.52 32.14
CA SER A 34 41.51 -11.83 31.62
C SER A 34 41.26 -12.52 30.26
N GLN A 35 42.11 -12.67 29.24
CA GLN A 35 43.55 -12.49 29.04
C GLN A 35 43.85 -12.76 27.54
N ASP A 36 45.00 -12.23 27.08
CA ASP A 36 45.99 -12.84 26.16
C ASP A 36 45.67 -12.97 24.65
N THR A 37 46.28 -12.14 23.76
CA THR A 37 47.67 -12.15 23.17
C THR A 37 47.90 -13.30 22.17
N ASP A 38 48.60 -13.24 21.04
CA ASP A 38 49.39 -12.28 20.23
C ASP A 38 49.67 -13.08 18.90
N ILE A 39 50.12 -12.54 17.76
CA ILE A 39 51.55 -12.38 17.40
C ILE A 39 51.70 -11.88 15.93
N ILE A 40 52.36 -10.71 15.78
CA ILE A 40 53.49 -10.30 14.86
C ILE A 40 53.31 -10.49 13.33
N ALA A 41 53.30 -9.49 12.41
CA ALA A 41 54.06 -8.25 12.11
C ALA A 41 55.37 -8.38 11.29
N SER A 42 55.42 -7.76 10.11
CA SER A 42 56.57 -7.05 9.45
C SER A 42 56.23 -6.85 7.94
N GLY A 43 56.55 -5.79 7.20
CA GLY A 43 57.27 -4.51 7.35
C GLY A 43 57.56 -3.97 5.92
N SER A 44 57.38 -2.66 5.65
CA SER A 44 57.64 -1.99 4.33
C SER A 44 59.06 -1.37 4.26
N PRO A 45 59.63 -1.01 3.07
CA PRO A 45 59.46 0.36 2.50
C PRO A 45 59.56 0.51 0.94
N GLY A 46 59.10 1.67 0.38
CA GLY A 46 58.87 2.04 -1.06
C GLY A 46 60.10 2.32 -1.98
N PRO A 47 60.11 3.24 -2.99
CA PRO A 47 59.10 4.17 -3.57
C PRO A 47 59.02 4.20 -5.15
N SER A 48 58.27 5.17 -5.74
CA SER A 48 58.32 5.76 -7.12
C SER A 48 57.20 5.46 -8.16
N THR A 49 56.71 6.54 -8.80
CA THR A 49 55.65 6.79 -9.84
C THR A 49 56.18 6.69 -11.30
N PRO A 50 55.44 6.92 -12.43
CA PRO A 50 53.99 6.89 -12.79
C PRO A 50 53.66 6.09 -14.10
N ASP A 51 52.38 6.16 -14.55
CA ASP A 51 51.80 5.99 -15.91
C ASP A 51 51.20 4.65 -16.42
N THR A 52 49.93 4.80 -16.86
CA THR A 52 49.16 4.21 -18.00
C THR A 52 49.14 2.70 -18.27
N ASP A 53 47.94 2.12 -18.24
CA ASP A 53 47.23 1.51 -19.40
C ASP A 53 46.09 0.57 -18.91
N GLU A 54 44.95 0.60 -19.61
CA GLU A 54 43.90 -0.44 -19.55
C GLU A 54 44.49 -1.85 -19.78
N PRO A 55 43.79 -2.92 -19.35
CA PRO A 55 43.15 -3.76 -20.38
C PRO A 55 41.82 -4.43 -19.97
N SER A 56 40.85 -4.33 -20.88
CA SER A 56 39.97 -5.38 -21.45
C SER A 56 39.83 -6.78 -20.79
N MET A 57 38.57 -7.22 -20.60
CA MET A 57 37.91 -8.51 -21.00
C MET A 57 36.87 -9.00 -19.95
N PRO A 58 35.82 -9.73 -20.41
CA PRO A 58 34.48 -9.81 -19.78
C PRO A 58 34.38 -10.92 -18.72
N PRO A 59 33.29 -10.99 -17.92
CA PRO A 59 33.04 -12.18 -17.12
C PRO A 59 32.51 -13.32 -18.01
N GLU A 60 33.20 -14.45 -17.96
CA GLU A 60 32.84 -15.72 -18.56
C GLU A 60 31.52 -16.30 -18.02
N GLY A 61 30.69 -16.76 -18.96
CA GLY A 61 30.06 -18.09 -18.96
C GLY A 61 29.41 -18.59 -17.68
N GLY A 62 28.16 -18.20 -17.45
CA GLY A 62 27.20 -19.06 -16.77
C GLY A 62 26.69 -20.12 -17.75
N GLN A 63 26.63 -21.38 -17.33
CA GLN A 63 25.92 -22.41 -18.08
C GLN A 63 24.45 -21.99 -18.22
N GLU A 64 24.03 -21.60 -19.42
CA GLU A 64 22.63 -21.59 -19.80
C GLU A 64 22.11 -23.01 -19.65
N ALA A 65 21.10 -23.19 -18.81
CA ALA A 65 20.22 -24.33 -18.98
C ALA A 65 19.57 -24.13 -20.35
N ASP A 66 19.73 -25.10 -21.25
CA ASP A 66 19.04 -25.10 -22.55
C ASP A 66 17.52 -25.10 -22.27
N GLU A 67 16.91 -23.92 -22.17
CA GLU A 67 15.47 -23.76 -22.22
C GLU A 67 15.01 -24.21 -23.62
N GLU A 68 13.94 -25.02 -23.68
CA GLU A 68 13.42 -25.44 -24.99
C GLU A 68 13.04 -24.20 -25.81
N PRO A 69 13.39 -24.15 -27.11
CA PRO A 69 13.10 -22.99 -27.94
C PRO A 69 11.60 -22.73 -27.98
N ILE A 70 11.18 -21.55 -27.54
CA ILE A 70 9.79 -21.10 -27.58
C ILE A 70 9.36 -20.97 -29.05
N ASP A 71 8.29 -21.66 -29.45
CA ASP A 71 7.71 -21.47 -30.77
C ASP A 71 7.02 -20.09 -30.81
N TYR A 72 7.51 -19.23 -31.69
CA TYR A 72 6.94 -17.92 -31.94
C TYR A 72 5.44 -17.95 -32.26
N TYR A 73 4.95 -18.97 -32.97
CA TYR A 73 3.54 -19.07 -33.31
C TYR A 73 2.66 -19.45 -32.11
N GLU A 74 3.26 -20.02 -31.06
CA GLU A 74 2.56 -20.39 -29.83
C GLU A 74 2.68 -19.31 -28.74
N ASP A 75 3.85 -18.68 -28.58
CA ASP A 75 4.07 -17.57 -27.63
C ASP A 75 5.01 -16.48 -28.19
N PRO A 76 4.45 -15.50 -28.93
CA PRO A 76 5.25 -14.43 -29.52
C PRO A 76 5.89 -13.49 -28.49
N VAL A 77 5.31 -13.36 -27.29
CA VAL A 77 5.82 -12.49 -26.22
C VAL A 77 6.96 -13.19 -25.47
N GLY A 78 6.81 -14.47 -25.13
CA GLY A 78 7.87 -15.29 -24.54
C GLY A 78 9.10 -15.38 -25.45
N TYR A 79 8.90 -15.58 -26.75
CA TYR A 79 9.98 -15.55 -27.73
C TYR A 79 10.73 -14.21 -27.72
N LEU A 80 10.00 -13.08 -27.68
CA LEU A 80 10.61 -11.74 -27.65
C LEU A 80 11.38 -11.49 -26.36
N ARG A 81 10.91 -12.00 -25.21
CA ARG A 81 11.61 -11.87 -23.92
C ARG A 81 12.99 -12.53 -23.94
N GLN A 82 13.10 -13.72 -24.52
CA GLN A 82 14.38 -14.45 -24.62
C GLN A 82 15.32 -13.87 -25.68
N ASN A 83 14.76 -13.19 -26.69
CA ASN A 83 15.50 -12.67 -27.85
C ASN A 83 15.43 -11.14 -27.95
N MET A 84 15.40 -10.46 -26.80
CA MET A 84 15.22 -9.01 -26.74
C MET A 84 16.39 -8.31 -27.46
N PRO A 85 16.12 -7.40 -28.43
CA PRO A 85 17.17 -6.63 -29.09
C PRO A 85 18.01 -5.82 -28.10
N VAL A 86 19.27 -5.54 -28.44
CA VAL A 86 20.09 -4.56 -27.72
C VAL A 86 19.58 -3.17 -28.04
N ILE A 87 18.97 -2.51 -27.06
CA ILE A 87 18.41 -1.17 -27.18
C ILE A 87 19.35 -0.14 -26.55
N ASP A 88 19.57 0.97 -27.25
CA ASP A 88 20.24 2.17 -26.74
C ASP A 88 19.43 3.39 -27.20
N GLY A 89 19.62 4.55 -26.58
CA GLY A 89 18.78 5.70 -26.89
C GLY A 89 19.08 7.02 -26.21
N SER A 90 18.15 7.94 -26.44
CA SER A 90 18.15 9.27 -25.82
C SER A 90 17.77 9.18 -24.35
N THR A 91 18.53 9.83 -23.46
CA THR A 91 18.27 9.76 -22.01
C THR A 91 16.88 10.24 -21.59
N SER A 92 16.24 11.11 -22.38
CA SER A 92 14.84 11.51 -22.16
C SER A 92 13.83 10.40 -22.38
N LEU A 93 14.22 9.31 -23.04
CA LEU A 93 13.35 8.16 -23.37
C LEU A 93 13.59 6.96 -22.45
N ILE A 94 14.35 7.13 -21.36
CA ILE A 94 14.53 6.08 -20.35
C ILE A 94 13.17 5.63 -19.77
N PRO A 95 12.24 6.53 -19.39
CA PRO A 95 10.92 6.10 -18.93
C PRO A 95 10.11 5.38 -20.02
N LEU A 96 10.28 5.77 -21.29
CA LEU A 96 9.60 5.14 -22.42
C LEU A 96 10.01 3.67 -22.56
N GLU A 97 11.32 3.40 -22.60
CA GLU A 97 11.83 2.04 -22.65
C GLU A 97 11.50 1.26 -21.37
N GLY A 98 11.59 1.92 -20.20
CA GLY A 98 11.23 1.34 -18.92
C GLY A 98 9.78 0.84 -18.90
N GLY A 99 8.84 1.60 -19.46
CA GLY A 99 7.44 1.18 -19.55
C GLY A 99 7.18 0.09 -20.59
N ILE A 100 7.94 0.10 -21.69
CA ILE A 100 7.93 -0.99 -22.68
C ILE A 100 8.42 -2.29 -22.02
N LYS A 101 9.55 -2.24 -21.31
CA LYS A 101 10.11 -3.38 -20.57
C LYS A 101 9.18 -3.81 -19.44
N ALA A 102 8.57 -2.89 -18.71
CA ALA A 102 7.58 -3.19 -17.67
C ALA A 102 6.39 -3.97 -18.23
N ALA A 103 5.82 -3.52 -19.35
CA ALA A 103 4.71 -4.21 -20.01
C ALA A 103 5.12 -5.58 -20.56
N ILE A 104 6.31 -5.68 -21.18
CA ILE A 104 6.80 -6.94 -21.74
C ILE A 104 7.12 -7.94 -20.63
N PHE A 105 7.82 -7.54 -19.56
CA PHE A 105 8.29 -8.44 -18.51
C PHE A 105 7.31 -8.62 -17.34
N GLY A 106 6.23 -7.84 -17.29
CA GLY A 106 5.24 -7.89 -16.20
C GLY A 106 5.80 -7.37 -14.87
N VAL A 107 6.72 -6.39 -14.93
CA VAL A 107 7.35 -5.77 -13.76
C VAL A 107 6.85 -4.35 -13.56
N SER A 108 7.21 -3.71 -12.44
CA SER A 108 6.90 -2.29 -12.24
C SER A 108 7.66 -1.38 -13.21
N GLN A 109 7.18 -0.15 -13.42
CA GLN A 109 7.88 0.88 -14.20
C GLN A 109 9.31 1.10 -13.69
N GLU A 110 9.49 1.16 -12.36
CA GLU A 110 10.81 1.37 -11.73
C GLU A 110 11.77 0.21 -12.00
N GLU A 111 11.29 -1.03 -11.92
CA GLU A 111 12.09 -2.20 -12.26
C GLU A 111 12.43 -2.22 -13.75
N GLY A 112 11.48 -1.87 -14.62
CA GLY A 112 11.73 -1.71 -16.05
C GLY A 112 12.82 -0.68 -16.35
N GLU A 113 12.77 0.50 -15.71
CA GLU A 113 13.78 1.56 -15.87
C GLU A 113 15.17 1.13 -15.40
N LYS A 114 15.29 0.31 -14.35
CA LYS A 114 16.57 -0.26 -13.90
C LYS A 114 17.23 -1.17 -14.93
N MET A 115 16.46 -1.69 -15.89
CA MET A 115 16.94 -2.52 -17.00
C MET A 115 17.36 -1.69 -18.22
N VAL A 116 17.17 -0.37 -18.22
CA VAL A 116 17.44 0.50 -19.38
C VAL A 116 18.88 1.02 -19.34
N TYR A 117 19.53 1.02 -20.50
CA TYR A 117 20.86 1.59 -20.69
C TYR A 117 20.87 2.53 -21.89
N HIS A 118 20.97 3.84 -21.64
CA HIS A 118 21.00 4.87 -22.68
C HIS A 118 22.29 5.70 -22.59
N THR A 119 23.12 5.66 -23.64
CA THR A 119 24.41 6.37 -23.70
C THR A 119 24.24 7.87 -23.96
N THR A 120 23.28 8.27 -24.80
CA THR A 120 22.79 9.63 -25.17
C THR A 120 22.34 9.62 -26.63
N THR A 121 21.63 10.65 -27.08
CA THR A 121 21.13 10.75 -28.47
C THR A 121 22.21 10.49 -29.55
N TYR A 122 23.40 11.09 -29.42
CA TYR A 122 24.47 10.90 -30.39
C TYR A 122 25.28 9.62 -30.14
N GLY A 123 25.55 9.27 -28.88
CA GLY A 123 26.25 8.02 -28.56
C GLY A 123 25.49 6.78 -29.03
N ALA A 124 24.17 6.76 -28.80
CA ALA A 124 23.30 5.67 -29.22
C ALA A 124 23.18 5.60 -30.75
N PHE A 125 23.18 6.74 -31.42
CA PHE A 125 23.22 6.80 -32.88
C PHE A 125 24.51 6.21 -33.45
N ASP A 126 25.67 6.58 -32.90
CA ASP A 126 26.96 6.00 -33.30
C ASP A 126 27.00 4.48 -33.02
N ASN A 127 26.41 4.04 -31.91
CA ASN A 127 26.28 2.61 -31.57
C ASN A 127 25.38 1.84 -32.54
N LEU A 128 24.31 2.45 -33.06
CA LEU A 128 23.50 1.84 -34.10
C LEU A 128 24.29 1.69 -35.42
N LEU A 129 25.00 2.74 -35.84
CA LEU A 129 25.77 2.72 -37.09
C LEU A 129 26.89 1.67 -37.03
N ASN A 130 27.59 1.57 -35.90
CA ASN A 130 28.67 0.61 -35.71
C ASN A 130 28.21 -0.82 -35.38
N GLY A 131 26.90 -1.05 -35.16
CA GLY A 131 26.30 -2.35 -34.89
C GLY A 131 26.44 -2.84 -33.44
N SER A 132 26.76 -1.96 -32.48
CA SER A 132 26.78 -2.28 -31.04
C SER A 132 25.38 -2.23 -30.40
N CYS A 133 24.41 -1.68 -31.11
CA CYS A 133 23.00 -1.63 -30.73
C CYS A 133 22.16 -2.02 -31.95
N ASP A 134 21.10 -2.80 -31.73
CA ASP A 134 20.20 -3.30 -32.78
C ASP A 134 19.05 -2.32 -33.04
N LEU A 135 18.59 -1.62 -31.99
CA LEU A 135 17.46 -0.70 -32.05
C LEU A 135 17.74 0.59 -31.26
N LEU A 136 17.70 1.73 -31.96
CA LEU A 136 17.84 3.05 -31.38
C LEU A 136 16.47 3.64 -31.01
N LEU A 137 16.27 4.00 -29.74
CA LEU A 137 15.16 4.86 -29.32
C LEU A 137 15.62 6.31 -29.30
N SER A 138 15.17 7.11 -30.26
CA SER A 138 15.66 8.47 -30.43
C SER A 138 14.55 9.50 -30.59
N VAL A 139 14.88 10.72 -30.19
CA VAL A 139 14.23 11.93 -30.67
C VAL A 139 14.50 12.13 -32.18
N PRO A 140 13.92 13.14 -32.86
CA PRO A 140 14.26 13.39 -34.26
C PRO A 140 15.77 13.50 -34.50
N LEU A 141 16.27 12.84 -35.56
CA LEU A 141 17.66 12.95 -35.95
C LEU A 141 17.97 14.33 -36.54
N SER A 142 19.19 14.80 -36.32
CA SER A 142 19.69 16.02 -36.97
C SER A 142 20.10 15.77 -38.42
N GLU A 143 20.19 16.83 -39.23
CA GLU A 143 20.75 16.72 -40.59
C GLU A 143 22.16 16.14 -40.62
N ASP A 144 22.97 16.39 -39.58
CA ASP A 144 24.34 15.90 -39.52
C ASP A 144 24.38 14.38 -39.24
N GLN A 145 23.44 13.87 -38.44
CA GLN A 145 23.26 12.42 -38.25
C GLN A 145 22.84 11.74 -39.56
N TYR A 146 21.89 12.34 -40.30
CA TYR A 146 21.52 11.81 -41.62
C TYR A 146 22.70 11.77 -42.60
N LYS A 147 23.50 12.86 -42.66
CA LYS A 147 24.71 12.90 -43.49
C LYS A 147 25.74 11.86 -43.07
N GLN A 148 25.88 11.61 -41.76
CA GLN A 148 26.79 10.60 -41.24
C GLN A 148 26.37 9.20 -41.68
N ALA A 149 25.10 8.82 -41.52
CA ALA A 149 24.58 7.53 -41.99
C ALA A 149 24.77 7.36 -43.50
N GLU A 150 24.50 8.40 -44.30
CA GLU A 150 24.73 8.39 -45.76
C GLU A 150 26.21 8.18 -46.11
N GLN A 151 27.13 8.86 -45.40
CA GLN A 151 28.58 8.70 -45.61
C GLN A 151 29.08 7.30 -45.25
N GLU A 152 28.46 6.67 -44.25
CA GLU A 152 28.74 5.29 -43.86
C GLU A 152 28.02 4.25 -44.73
N GLY A 153 27.15 4.70 -45.66
CA GLY A 153 26.41 3.84 -46.56
C GLY A 153 25.33 3.01 -45.87
N ILE A 154 24.82 3.49 -44.73
CA ILE A 154 23.81 2.82 -43.93
C ILE A 154 22.47 3.52 -44.17
N GLU A 155 21.49 2.76 -44.66
CA GLU A 155 20.10 3.21 -44.75
C GLU A 155 19.38 2.90 -43.44
N LEU A 156 18.63 3.87 -42.93
CA LEU A 156 17.91 3.78 -41.66
C LEU A 156 16.40 3.71 -41.90
N VAL A 157 15.72 2.90 -41.09
CA VAL A 157 14.26 2.85 -41.00
C VAL A 157 13.86 3.55 -39.72
N GLU A 158 13.02 4.57 -39.82
CA GLU A 158 12.49 5.33 -38.68
C GLU A 158 10.99 5.10 -38.53
N VAL A 159 10.57 4.61 -37.38
CA VAL A 159 9.17 4.34 -37.06
C VAL A 159 8.73 5.22 -35.89
N PRO A 160 7.74 6.12 -36.07
CA PRO A 160 7.18 6.89 -34.96
C PRO A 160 6.52 5.95 -33.95
N ILE A 161 6.91 6.03 -32.68
CA ILE A 161 6.37 5.17 -31.61
C ILE A 161 5.66 5.97 -30.51
N ALA A 162 6.08 7.21 -30.27
CA ALA A 162 5.47 8.09 -29.28
C ALA A 162 5.48 9.53 -29.79
N MET A 163 4.58 10.34 -29.28
CA MET A 163 4.52 11.78 -29.42
C MET A 163 4.99 12.46 -28.14
N GLU A 164 5.62 13.62 -28.30
CA GLU A 164 6.22 14.36 -27.20
C GLU A 164 6.02 15.87 -27.41
N GLY A 165 5.82 16.58 -26.30
CA GLY A 165 5.69 18.02 -26.30
C GLY A 165 7.04 18.70 -26.18
N PHE A 166 7.41 19.52 -27.16
CA PHE A 166 8.54 20.43 -27.03
C PHE A 166 8.12 21.67 -26.24
N VAL A 167 8.72 21.88 -25.08
CA VAL A 167 8.28 22.88 -24.10
C VAL A 167 9.37 23.89 -23.79
N PHE A 168 8.93 25.11 -23.53
CA PHE A 168 9.78 26.21 -23.08
C PHE A 168 9.55 26.45 -21.60
N VAL A 169 10.66 26.61 -20.87
CA VAL A 169 10.67 26.72 -19.42
C VAL A 169 11.29 28.06 -19.05
N VAL A 170 10.66 28.74 -18.10
CA VAL A 170 11.18 29.95 -17.46
C VAL A 170 11.18 29.77 -15.95
N ASN A 171 11.89 30.66 -15.24
CA ASN A 171 11.77 30.72 -13.80
C ASN A 171 10.32 31.08 -13.38
N TYR A 172 9.86 30.51 -12.28
CA TYR A 172 8.49 30.70 -11.80
C TYR A 172 8.11 32.18 -11.62
N ASN A 173 9.06 33.03 -11.21
CA ASN A 173 8.84 34.45 -10.97
C ASN A 173 8.90 35.33 -12.24
N ASN A 174 9.18 34.76 -13.41
CA ASN A 174 9.12 35.49 -14.67
C ASN A 174 7.64 35.84 -14.97
N PRO A 175 7.28 37.11 -15.22
CA PRO A 175 5.88 37.50 -15.41
C PRO A 175 5.28 37.11 -16.76
N VAL A 176 6.07 36.61 -17.71
CA VAL A 176 5.58 36.16 -19.01
C VAL A 176 4.99 34.77 -18.87
N ASP A 177 3.72 34.62 -19.24
CA ASP A 177 2.99 33.36 -19.18
C ASP A 177 2.79 32.71 -20.55
N THR A 178 2.85 33.49 -21.63
CA THR A 178 2.63 32.98 -22.98
C THR A 178 3.54 33.66 -24.00
N LEU A 179 3.98 32.87 -24.98
CA LEU A 179 4.72 33.34 -26.15
C LEU A 179 4.16 32.67 -27.40
N THR A 180 4.16 33.41 -28.51
CA THR A 180 3.87 32.81 -29.81
C THR A 180 5.08 32.03 -30.32
N GLN A 181 4.87 31.04 -31.19
CA GLN A 181 5.98 30.33 -31.84
C GLN A 181 6.95 31.28 -32.56
N LYS A 182 6.41 32.35 -33.17
CA LYS A 182 7.24 33.38 -33.82
C LYS A 182 8.12 34.11 -32.81
N GLN A 183 7.58 34.50 -31.65
CA GLN A 183 8.37 35.15 -30.60
C GLN A 183 9.46 34.22 -30.07
N LEU A 184 9.16 32.92 -29.88
CA LEU A 184 10.15 31.93 -29.48
C LEU A 184 11.29 31.82 -30.51
N ARG A 185 10.99 31.73 -31.81
CA ARG A 185 12.01 31.77 -32.87
C ARG A 185 12.78 33.09 -32.92
N ASP A 186 12.11 34.22 -32.70
CA ASP A 186 12.76 35.54 -32.68
C ASP A 186 13.67 35.71 -31.46
N ILE A 187 13.35 35.12 -30.30
CA ILE A 187 14.24 35.06 -29.12
C ILE A 187 15.49 34.23 -29.45
N TYR A 188 15.29 33.01 -29.96
CA TYR A 188 16.39 32.07 -30.23
C TYR A 188 17.21 32.40 -31.50
N SER A 189 16.76 33.33 -32.34
CA SER A 189 17.56 33.94 -33.42
C SER A 189 18.23 35.25 -33.00
N GLY A 190 18.00 35.73 -31.77
CA GLY A 190 18.57 36.98 -31.25
C GLY A 190 17.90 38.26 -31.77
N LYS A 191 16.73 38.17 -32.41
CA LYS A 191 15.95 39.34 -32.84
C LYS A 191 15.21 40.00 -31.68
N ILE A 192 14.67 39.19 -30.76
CA ILE A 192 14.09 39.65 -29.49
C ILE A 192 15.15 39.39 -28.42
N THR A 193 15.53 40.43 -27.68
CA THR A 193 16.63 40.35 -26.71
C THR A 193 16.23 40.83 -25.31
N ASN A 194 15.04 41.41 -25.15
CA ASN A 194 14.55 41.94 -23.89
C ASN A 194 13.10 41.51 -23.61
N TRP A 195 12.80 41.15 -22.37
CA TRP A 195 11.49 40.66 -21.95
C TRP A 195 10.35 41.67 -22.19
N LYS A 196 10.62 42.98 -22.18
CA LYS A 196 9.60 44.02 -22.45
C LYS A 196 9.02 43.94 -23.86
N GLU A 197 9.77 43.38 -24.81
CA GLU A 197 9.32 43.18 -26.20
C GLU A 197 8.20 42.14 -26.31
N VAL A 198 8.04 41.32 -25.27
CA VAL A 198 7.05 40.25 -25.16
C VAL A 198 6.18 40.39 -23.90
N GLY A 199 6.10 41.59 -23.32
CA GLY A 199 5.21 41.91 -22.21
C GLY A 199 5.76 41.65 -20.80
N GLY A 200 7.04 41.31 -20.68
CA GLY A 200 7.73 41.14 -19.39
C GLY A 200 8.39 42.44 -18.87
N ARG A 201 9.32 42.28 -17.93
CA ARG A 201 10.09 43.40 -17.34
C ARG A 201 11.10 43.95 -18.35
N ASP A 202 11.58 45.18 -18.13
CA ASP A 202 12.70 45.73 -18.92
C ASP A 202 14.03 45.10 -18.49
N GLU A 203 14.19 43.84 -18.86
CA GLU A 203 15.31 42.98 -18.48
C GLU A 203 15.77 42.18 -19.70
N GLN A 204 17.08 41.97 -19.82
CA GLN A 204 17.64 41.18 -20.91
C GLN A 204 17.21 39.72 -20.81
N ILE A 205 16.88 39.10 -21.94
CA ILE A 205 16.56 37.67 -22.01
C ILE A 205 17.86 36.86 -21.98
N ILE A 206 17.93 35.89 -21.08
CA ILE A 206 19.01 34.89 -21.03
C ILE A 206 18.46 33.59 -21.62
N ALA A 207 18.65 33.41 -22.93
CA ALA A 207 18.16 32.23 -23.65
C ALA A 207 19.22 31.12 -23.64
N TYR A 208 19.03 30.14 -22.75
CA TYR A 208 19.85 28.94 -22.66
C TYR A 208 19.57 28.02 -23.85
N GLN A 209 20.64 27.46 -24.40
CA GLN A 209 20.60 26.40 -25.40
C GLN A 209 21.21 25.12 -24.85
N ARG A 210 21.23 24.05 -25.64
CA ARG A 210 21.87 22.78 -25.28
C ARG A 210 23.12 22.55 -26.13
N ASN A 211 23.97 21.66 -25.67
CA ASN A 211 25.10 21.16 -26.46
C ASN A 211 24.59 20.54 -27.77
N TRP A 212 25.39 20.64 -28.84
CA TRP A 212 25.01 20.16 -30.18
C TRP A 212 24.69 18.67 -30.23
N THR A 213 25.24 17.89 -29.30
CA THR A 213 24.98 16.45 -29.18
C THR A 213 23.74 16.10 -28.35
N SER A 214 22.90 17.09 -28.02
CA SER A 214 21.69 16.88 -27.22
C SER A 214 20.45 16.62 -28.08
N GLY A 215 19.64 15.62 -27.71
CA GLY A 215 18.35 15.41 -28.36
C GLY A 215 17.39 16.61 -28.29
N SER A 216 17.32 17.33 -27.16
CA SER A 216 16.53 18.57 -27.08
C SER A 216 17.08 19.69 -27.97
N GLN A 217 18.37 19.64 -28.34
CA GLN A 217 18.93 20.54 -29.35
C GLN A 217 18.42 20.17 -30.75
N ASN A 218 18.28 18.89 -31.08
CA ASN A 218 17.64 18.46 -32.33
C ASN A 218 16.20 18.99 -32.42
N TYR A 219 15.41 18.87 -31.35
CA TYR A 219 14.08 19.48 -31.27
C TYR A 219 14.10 20.99 -31.56
N MET A 220 15.05 21.72 -30.95
CA MET A 220 15.20 23.16 -31.19
C MET A 220 15.55 23.46 -32.65
N ILE A 221 16.47 22.71 -33.26
CA ILE A 221 16.84 22.87 -34.67
C ILE A 221 15.63 22.62 -35.58
N THR A 222 14.89 21.53 -35.36
CA THR A 222 13.66 21.22 -36.09
C THR A 222 12.62 22.33 -35.92
N PHE A 223 12.44 22.86 -34.70
CA PHE A 223 11.50 23.95 -34.41
C PHE A 223 11.87 25.27 -35.10
N MET A 224 13.16 25.56 -35.23
CA MET A 224 13.65 26.76 -35.90
C MET A 224 13.48 26.70 -37.42
N GLY A 225 13.56 25.50 -38.02
CA GLY A 225 13.46 25.30 -39.47
C GLY A 225 14.48 26.16 -40.21
N ASP A 226 14.02 26.95 -41.19
CA ASP A 226 14.87 27.86 -41.96
C ASP A 226 15.38 29.08 -41.18
N THR A 227 14.92 29.29 -39.93
CA THR A 227 15.36 30.42 -39.11
C THR A 227 16.71 30.10 -38.47
N PRO A 228 17.78 30.88 -38.72
CA PRO A 228 19.07 30.61 -38.11
C PRO A 228 19.02 30.75 -36.58
N LEU A 229 19.51 29.73 -35.88
CA LEU A 229 19.72 29.76 -34.43
C LEU A 229 20.91 30.65 -34.09
N MET A 230 20.80 31.49 -33.06
CA MET A 230 21.92 32.32 -32.62
C MET A 230 23.01 31.48 -31.97
N ASP A 231 24.27 31.89 -32.11
CA ASP A 231 25.38 31.25 -31.42
C ASP A 231 25.37 31.65 -29.93
N ALA A 232 25.03 30.72 -29.04
CA ALA A 232 25.08 30.94 -27.59
C ALA A 232 26.50 30.67 -27.03
N PRO A 233 27.03 31.49 -26.11
CA PRO A 233 28.27 31.19 -25.38
C PRO A 233 28.21 29.84 -24.65
N ILE A 234 29.37 29.24 -24.37
CA ILE A 234 29.49 27.94 -23.69
C ILE A 234 28.79 27.97 -22.32
N GLU A 235 28.84 29.09 -21.61
CA GLU A 235 28.19 29.27 -20.29
C GLU A 235 26.66 29.22 -20.35
N LEU A 236 26.08 29.42 -21.54
CA LEU A 236 24.64 29.32 -21.81
C LEU A 236 24.28 28.00 -22.51
N ARG A 237 25.20 27.02 -22.54
CA ARG A 237 24.96 25.66 -23.06
C ARG A 237 25.23 24.60 -22.00
N PRO A 238 24.33 24.40 -21.02
CA PRO A 238 24.46 23.31 -20.06
C PRO A 238 24.50 21.95 -20.76
N ASP A 239 25.45 21.10 -20.35
CA ASP A 239 25.66 19.78 -20.93
C ASP A 239 24.51 18.79 -20.64
N SER A 240 23.82 18.97 -19.51
CA SER A 240 22.71 18.11 -19.08
C SER A 240 21.37 18.84 -19.00
N MET A 241 20.28 18.07 -19.12
CA MET A 241 18.92 18.59 -18.96
C MET A 241 18.67 19.08 -17.53
N VAL A 242 19.12 18.34 -16.51
CA VAL A 242 19.12 18.78 -15.10
C VAL A 242 19.86 20.10 -14.95
N GLY A 243 21.02 20.24 -15.59
CA GLY A 243 21.82 21.46 -15.56
C GLY A 243 21.05 22.66 -16.09
N LEU A 244 20.37 22.49 -17.25
CA LEU A 244 19.52 23.53 -17.82
C LEU A 244 18.36 23.91 -16.89
N MET A 245 17.67 22.94 -16.29
CA MET A 245 16.59 23.24 -15.35
C MET A 245 17.09 23.98 -14.10
N ASN A 246 18.21 23.55 -13.53
CA ASN A 246 18.78 24.17 -12.34
C ASN A 246 19.21 25.63 -12.56
N VAL A 247 19.80 25.96 -13.72
CA VAL A 247 20.17 27.36 -14.00
C VAL A 247 18.95 28.26 -14.20
N ILE A 248 17.81 27.71 -14.62
CA ILE A 248 16.53 28.43 -14.73
C ILE A 248 15.81 28.51 -13.37
N ALA A 249 16.01 27.55 -12.47
CA ALA A 249 15.36 27.52 -11.17
C ALA A 249 16.02 28.45 -10.13
N ILE A 250 17.35 28.36 -9.95
CA ILE A 250 18.01 28.85 -8.73
C ILE A 250 19.19 29.83 -8.95
N ASN A 251 19.52 30.19 -10.19
CA ASN A 251 20.63 31.11 -10.49
C ASN A 251 20.31 32.58 -10.10
N GLU A 252 21.35 33.40 -9.86
CA GLU A 252 21.24 34.83 -9.49
C GLU A 252 20.41 35.64 -10.52
N ASN A 253 20.39 35.23 -11.79
CA ASN A 253 19.59 35.84 -12.86
C ASN A 253 18.48 34.93 -13.39
N ALA A 254 18.10 33.89 -12.64
CA ALA A 254 17.13 32.88 -13.06
C ALA A 254 15.82 33.47 -13.59
N VAL A 255 15.32 34.54 -12.97
CA VAL A 255 14.07 35.24 -13.38
C VAL A 255 14.09 35.69 -14.85
N ASN A 256 15.27 35.96 -15.40
CA ASN A 256 15.46 36.44 -16.76
C ASN A 256 15.72 35.31 -17.78
N SER A 257 15.79 34.06 -17.31
CA SER A 257 16.18 32.90 -18.10
C SER A 257 15.01 32.28 -18.83
N ILE A 258 15.27 31.79 -20.04
CA ILE A 258 14.41 30.86 -20.79
C ILE A 258 15.26 29.71 -21.30
N GLY A 259 14.70 28.50 -21.25
CA GLY A 259 15.27 27.31 -21.86
C GLY A 259 14.17 26.45 -22.46
N TYR A 260 14.55 25.26 -22.91
CA TYR A 260 13.63 24.30 -23.51
C TYR A 260 13.99 22.87 -23.12
N SER A 261 13.00 22.01 -23.22
CA SER A 261 13.09 20.58 -22.96
C SER A 261 11.96 19.85 -23.69
N VAL A 262 11.92 18.54 -23.51
CA VAL A 262 10.72 17.73 -23.76
C VAL A 262 9.86 17.65 -22.49
N TYR A 263 8.55 17.50 -22.66
CA TYR A 263 7.57 17.58 -21.58
C TYR A 263 7.75 16.45 -20.58
N ALA A 264 7.86 15.19 -21.02
CA ALA A 264 8.04 14.05 -20.10
C ALA A 264 9.21 14.27 -19.14
N TYR A 265 10.34 14.77 -19.64
CA TYR A 265 11.48 15.09 -18.78
C TYR A 265 11.20 16.23 -17.81
N ALA A 266 10.67 17.36 -18.32
CA ALA A 266 10.52 18.57 -17.54
C ALA A 266 9.40 18.47 -16.49
N ALA A 267 8.31 17.78 -16.82
CA ALA A 267 7.16 17.59 -15.97
C ALA A 267 7.28 16.36 -15.08
N ASP A 268 7.62 15.19 -15.65
CA ASP A 268 7.51 13.91 -14.95
C ASP A 268 8.82 13.51 -14.25
N MET A 269 9.99 13.80 -14.84
CA MET A 269 11.29 13.42 -14.26
C MET A 269 11.89 14.49 -13.32
N TYR A 270 11.83 15.77 -13.72
CA TYR A 270 12.35 16.87 -12.90
C TYR A 270 11.32 17.37 -11.89
N GLY A 271 10.04 17.38 -12.27
CA GLY A 271 8.95 17.99 -11.52
C GLY A 271 8.89 19.51 -11.71
N THR A 272 7.73 20.02 -12.12
CA THR A 272 7.48 21.47 -12.07
C THR A 272 7.19 21.88 -10.62
N GLY A 273 8.25 21.97 -9.80
CA GLY A 273 8.16 22.50 -8.44
C GLY A 273 7.77 23.99 -8.41
N LYS A 274 8.04 24.68 -7.29
CA LYS A 274 7.76 26.12 -7.14
C LYS A 274 8.75 27.04 -7.89
N ASP A 275 9.75 26.49 -8.57
CA ASP A 275 10.91 27.26 -9.03
C ASP A 275 10.95 27.49 -10.56
N ILE A 276 10.27 26.64 -11.34
CA ILE A 276 10.12 26.78 -12.79
C ILE A 276 8.65 26.74 -13.20
N LYS A 277 8.33 27.29 -14.37
CA LYS A 277 7.02 27.11 -15.01
C LYS A 277 7.16 26.99 -16.52
N PHE A 278 6.18 26.35 -17.13
CA PHE A 278 6.07 26.28 -18.58
C PHE A 278 5.49 27.57 -19.18
N ILE A 279 5.99 27.93 -20.36
CA ILE A 279 5.38 28.98 -21.19
C ILE A 279 4.27 28.36 -22.04
N LYS A 280 3.09 28.99 -22.03
CA LYS A 280 2.01 28.66 -22.97
C LYS A 280 2.41 29.06 -24.39
N VAL A 281 2.28 28.16 -25.35
CA VAL A 281 2.63 28.45 -26.75
C VAL A 281 1.37 28.75 -27.55
N ASP A 282 1.35 29.92 -28.19
CA ASP A 282 0.17 30.43 -28.90
C ASP A 282 -1.11 30.44 -28.02
N GLY A 283 -0.93 30.67 -26.71
CA GLY A 283 -2.00 30.68 -25.71
C GLY A 283 -2.38 29.31 -25.15
N VAL A 284 -1.84 28.21 -25.69
CA VAL A 284 -2.13 26.84 -25.25
C VAL A 284 -1.11 26.38 -24.22
N GLU A 285 -1.61 25.84 -23.11
CA GLU A 285 -0.79 25.32 -22.02
C GLU A 285 -0.24 23.94 -22.37
N PRO A 286 1.06 23.66 -22.17
CA PRO A 286 1.59 22.32 -22.37
C PRO A 286 1.14 21.40 -21.24
N ASN A 287 0.34 20.40 -21.57
CA ASN A 287 0.01 19.28 -20.70
C ASN A 287 -0.38 18.07 -21.56
N LYS A 288 -0.51 16.89 -20.96
CA LYS A 288 -0.80 15.65 -21.71
C LYS A 288 -2.14 15.73 -22.47
N GLN A 289 -3.14 16.46 -21.96
CA GLN A 289 -4.43 16.64 -22.62
C GLN A 289 -4.33 17.50 -23.88
N THR A 290 -3.71 18.68 -23.80
CA THR A 290 -3.55 19.58 -24.96
C THR A 290 -2.65 18.95 -26.00
N MET A 291 -1.69 18.10 -25.59
CA MET A 291 -0.85 17.33 -26.49
C MET A 291 -1.61 16.19 -27.18
N ALA A 292 -2.36 15.37 -26.42
CA ALA A 292 -3.15 14.26 -26.96
C ALA A 292 -4.28 14.73 -27.88
N SER A 293 -4.93 15.85 -27.56
CA SER A 293 -5.96 16.47 -28.40
C SER A 293 -5.41 17.18 -29.64
N GLY A 294 -4.10 17.41 -29.70
CA GLY A 294 -3.45 18.18 -30.77
C GLY A 294 -3.63 19.71 -30.66
N GLU A 295 -4.16 20.21 -29.55
CA GLU A 295 -4.26 21.66 -29.29
C GLU A 295 -2.89 22.30 -29.05
N TYR A 296 -1.98 21.61 -28.35
CA TYR A 296 -0.64 22.12 -28.09
C TYR A 296 0.18 22.10 -29.39
N PRO A 297 0.73 23.24 -29.83
CA PRO A 297 1.22 23.37 -31.21
C PRO A 297 2.62 22.80 -31.44
N LEU A 298 3.39 22.51 -30.39
CA LEU A 298 4.79 22.06 -30.50
C LEU A 298 4.93 20.58 -30.17
N MET A 299 4.31 19.75 -30.99
CA MET A 299 4.43 18.29 -30.93
C MET A 299 5.51 17.79 -31.88
N SER A 300 6.22 16.74 -31.47
CA SER A 300 7.07 15.94 -32.35
C SER A 300 6.92 14.45 -32.03
N TYR A 301 7.53 13.61 -32.85
CA TYR A 301 7.63 12.19 -32.61
C TYR A 301 8.97 11.81 -31.98
N ASN A 302 8.93 10.78 -31.15
CA ASN A 302 10.06 9.94 -30.82
C ASN A 302 9.95 8.65 -31.67
N TYR A 303 11.11 8.13 -32.07
CA TYR A 303 11.24 7.09 -33.07
C TYR A 303 11.94 5.85 -32.51
N ALA A 304 11.50 4.70 -32.98
CA ALA A 304 12.29 3.49 -33.05
C ALA A 304 13.05 3.49 -34.39
N ILE A 305 14.38 3.41 -34.35
CA ILE A 305 15.25 3.52 -35.51
C ILE A 305 16.16 2.30 -35.58
N PHE A 306 16.18 1.64 -36.74
CA PHE A 306 17.04 0.48 -36.99
C PHE A 306 17.57 0.50 -38.43
N ARG A 307 18.56 -0.35 -38.73
CA ARG A 307 19.15 -0.39 -40.07
C ARG A 307 18.21 -1.08 -41.06
N ALA A 308 18.15 -0.60 -42.30
CA ALA A 308 17.26 -1.16 -43.31
C ALA A 308 17.61 -2.61 -43.71
N ASP A 309 18.86 -3.04 -43.49
CA ASP A 309 19.34 -4.41 -43.72
C ASP A 309 18.93 -5.40 -42.62
N GLU A 310 18.23 -4.95 -41.57
CA GLU A 310 17.65 -5.78 -40.53
C GLU A 310 16.63 -6.79 -41.10
N PRO A 311 16.78 -8.11 -40.87
CA PRO A 311 15.90 -9.14 -41.45
C PRO A 311 14.41 -8.92 -41.13
N GLU A 312 13.53 -9.21 -42.09
CA GLU A 312 12.07 -8.97 -41.93
C GLU A 312 11.45 -9.72 -40.75
N ASP A 313 11.99 -10.87 -40.38
CA ASP A 313 11.53 -11.71 -39.28
C ASP A 313 12.29 -11.49 -37.97
N SER A 314 13.13 -10.46 -37.87
CA SER A 314 13.99 -10.25 -36.70
C SER A 314 13.23 -9.79 -35.45
N PRO A 315 13.78 -10.02 -34.25
CA PRO A 315 13.23 -9.50 -33.00
C PRO A 315 13.09 -7.97 -32.97
N VAL A 316 13.97 -7.24 -33.66
CA VAL A 316 13.91 -5.77 -33.78
C VAL A 316 12.60 -5.35 -34.44
N ARG A 317 12.31 -5.87 -35.63
CA ARG A 317 11.09 -5.49 -36.37
C ARG A 317 9.82 -5.91 -35.63
N ARG A 318 9.83 -7.07 -34.97
CA ARG A 318 8.71 -7.53 -34.14
C ARG A 318 8.46 -6.63 -32.94
N LEU A 319 9.54 -6.19 -32.26
CA LEU A 319 9.41 -5.23 -31.16
C LEU A 319 8.83 -3.91 -31.64
N VAL A 320 9.31 -3.39 -32.78
CA VAL A 320 8.81 -2.14 -33.35
C VAL A 320 7.34 -2.27 -33.79
N GLU A 321 6.97 -3.40 -34.40
CA GLU A 321 5.57 -3.70 -34.71
C GLU A 321 4.71 -3.71 -33.44
N TRP A 322 5.17 -4.38 -32.38
CA TRP A 322 4.51 -4.39 -31.07
C TRP A 322 4.40 -2.99 -30.47
N MET A 323 5.44 -2.15 -30.52
CA MET A 323 5.40 -0.77 -30.01
C MET A 323 4.29 0.05 -30.69
N THR A 324 4.00 -0.23 -31.96
CA THR A 324 2.91 0.43 -32.71
C THR A 324 1.54 -0.24 -32.59
N SER A 325 1.46 -1.41 -31.93
CA SER A 325 0.22 -2.13 -31.65
C SER A 325 -0.65 -1.41 -30.60
N TYR A 326 -1.83 -1.95 -30.26
CA TYR A 326 -2.63 -1.38 -29.16
C TYR A 326 -1.91 -1.52 -27.81
N ASP A 327 -1.39 -2.72 -27.50
CA ASP A 327 -0.73 -3.00 -26.21
C ASP A 327 0.55 -2.18 -26.03
N GLY A 328 1.36 -2.05 -27.09
CA GLY A 328 2.54 -1.21 -27.07
C GLY A 328 2.20 0.27 -26.86
N GLN A 329 1.17 0.78 -27.54
CA GLN A 329 0.71 2.16 -27.31
C GLN A 329 0.12 2.36 -25.90
N LEU A 330 -0.57 1.37 -25.34
CA LEU A 330 -1.04 1.42 -23.96
C LEU A 330 0.14 1.44 -22.97
N ALA A 331 1.19 0.66 -23.21
CA ALA A 331 2.41 0.70 -22.41
C ALA A 331 3.09 2.08 -22.48
N ILE A 332 3.20 2.65 -23.68
CA ILE A 332 3.76 3.98 -23.94
C ILE A 332 2.94 5.08 -23.23
N ALA A 333 1.61 4.98 -23.27
CA ALA A 333 0.72 5.88 -22.55
C ALA A 333 0.94 5.79 -21.03
N LYS A 334 0.97 4.56 -20.47
CA LYS A 334 1.26 4.32 -19.04
C LYS A 334 2.65 4.80 -18.63
N ALA A 335 3.62 4.78 -19.54
CA ALA A 335 4.97 5.31 -19.34
C ALA A 335 5.06 6.84 -19.35
N GLY A 336 3.95 7.55 -19.66
CA GLY A 336 3.88 9.00 -19.60
C GLY A 336 3.90 9.74 -20.92
N TYR A 337 3.94 9.03 -22.05
CA TYR A 337 4.07 9.62 -23.38
C TYR A 337 2.74 9.64 -24.13
N ILE A 338 2.65 10.52 -25.12
CA ILE A 338 1.46 10.60 -25.96
C ILE A 338 1.56 9.54 -27.07
N THR A 339 0.48 8.84 -27.34
CA THR A 339 0.42 7.79 -28.36
C THR A 339 0.40 8.38 -29.77
N VAL A 340 0.97 7.66 -30.75
CA VAL A 340 0.95 8.06 -32.17
C VAL A 340 -0.41 7.82 -32.84
N LYS A 341 -1.30 7.10 -32.16
CA LYS A 341 -2.70 6.88 -32.54
C LYS A 341 -3.59 7.05 -31.31
N ASP A 342 -4.82 7.50 -31.52
CA ASP A 342 -5.83 7.54 -30.46
C ASP A 342 -6.26 6.11 -30.13
N ILE A 343 -5.99 5.68 -28.89
CA ILE A 343 -6.35 4.35 -28.36
C ILE A 343 -7.49 4.44 -27.34
N GLY A 344 -8.12 5.60 -27.17
CA GLY A 344 -9.13 5.82 -26.13
C GLY A 344 -8.55 5.88 -24.71
N PHE A 345 -7.24 6.09 -24.57
CA PHE A 345 -6.59 6.25 -23.28
C PHE A 345 -6.90 7.64 -22.70
N ASP A 346 -7.46 7.67 -21.50
CA ASP A 346 -7.74 8.92 -20.82
C ASP A 346 -6.49 9.46 -20.13
N TYR A 347 -5.81 10.41 -20.80
CA TYR A 347 -4.64 11.07 -20.23
C TYR A 347 -4.96 11.93 -18.99
N GLU A 348 -6.25 12.16 -18.65
CA GLU A 348 -6.61 12.72 -17.33
C GLU A 348 -6.25 11.76 -16.20
N GLU A 349 -6.22 10.43 -16.41
CA GLU A 349 -5.76 9.46 -15.39
C GLU A 349 -4.29 9.71 -14.99
N MET A 350 -3.48 10.28 -15.89
CA MET A 350 -2.07 10.58 -15.61
C MET A 350 -1.87 11.81 -14.70
N THR A 351 -2.72 12.82 -14.81
CA THR A 351 -2.86 13.85 -13.77
C THR A 351 -3.75 13.27 -12.70
N LEU A 352 -3.16 12.51 -11.78
CA LEU A 352 -3.97 11.82 -10.78
C LEU A 352 -4.89 12.80 -10.04
N LYS A 353 -6.18 12.80 -10.41
CA LYS A 353 -7.18 13.63 -9.76
C LYS A 353 -7.44 13.00 -8.40
N LEU A 354 -7.03 13.69 -7.36
CA LEU A 354 -7.30 13.27 -5.99
C LEU A 354 -8.76 13.53 -5.67
N TRP A 355 -9.38 12.58 -4.99
CA TRP A 355 -10.74 12.72 -4.49
C TRP A 355 -10.78 13.81 -3.40
N SER A 356 -11.85 14.60 -3.40
CA SER A 356 -12.14 15.60 -2.36
C SER A 356 -13.62 15.56 -2.00
N GLY A 357 -13.92 15.73 -0.70
CA GLY A 357 -15.28 15.67 -0.21
C GLY A 357 -15.42 16.20 1.20
N THR A 358 -16.60 16.72 1.50
CA THR A 358 -16.98 17.16 2.85
C THR A 358 -18.16 16.33 3.34
N GLY A 359 -18.14 15.95 4.62
CA GLY A 359 -19.21 15.18 5.23
C GLY A 359 -20.56 15.92 5.17
N THR A 360 -21.61 15.17 4.87
CA THR A 360 -23.01 15.62 4.78
C THR A 360 -23.92 14.92 5.78
N GLY A 361 -23.41 13.94 6.52
CA GLY A 361 -24.14 13.18 7.51
C GLY A 361 -24.61 14.01 8.71
N ALA A 362 -25.04 13.34 9.78
CA ALA A 362 -25.58 14.01 10.96
C ALA A 362 -24.62 15.08 11.52
N SER A 363 -25.17 16.09 12.20
CA SER A 363 -24.31 17.06 12.89
C SER A 363 -23.61 16.41 14.08
N ARG A 364 -22.31 16.65 14.21
CA ARG A 364 -21.54 16.16 15.36
C ARG A 364 -22.17 16.64 16.67
N PRO A 365 -22.38 15.75 17.67
CA PRO A 365 -22.93 16.16 18.95
C PRO A 365 -21.96 17.11 19.67
N LYS A 366 -22.50 18.16 20.31
CA LYS A 366 -21.71 19.15 21.06
C LYS A 366 -20.92 18.55 22.23
N ILE A 367 -21.40 17.44 22.77
CA ILE A 367 -20.72 16.65 23.79
C ILE A 367 -20.75 15.21 23.30
N TYR A 368 -19.59 14.69 22.92
CA TYR A 368 -19.47 13.28 22.58
C TYR A 368 -19.49 12.48 23.89
N LYS A 369 -20.59 11.76 24.12
CA LYS A 369 -20.65 10.66 25.08
C LYS A 369 -20.93 9.42 24.27
N ALA A 370 -19.87 8.71 23.88
CA ALA A 370 -20.02 7.41 23.26
C ALA A 370 -20.98 6.59 24.13
N PRO A 371 -22.09 6.08 23.58
CA PRO A 371 -22.89 5.08 24.25
C PRO A 371 -21.97 3.93 24.66
N THR A 372 -22.07 3.53 25.93
CA THR A 372 -21.26 2.43 26.47
C THR A 372 -21.69 1.07 25.92
N ASN A 373 -22.80 1.00 25.17
CA ASN A 373 -23.33 -0.23 24.63
C ASN A 373 -23.45 -0.16 23.11
N GLU A 374 -23.12 -1.27 22.46
CA GLU A 374 -23.36 -1.54 21.05
C GLU A 374 -24.47 -2.59 20.89
N TYR A 375 -25.09 -2.59 19.71
CA TYR A 375 -26.13 -3.52 19.32
C TYR A 375 -25.62 -4.34 18.14
N SER A 376 -25.81 -5.65 18.22
CA SER A 376 -25.22 -6.61 17.30
C SER A 376 -26.27 -7.62 16.88
N PRO A 377 -26.45 -7.84 15.57
CA PRO A 377 -27.30 -8.92 15.10
C PRO A 377 -26.61 -10.26 15.44
N TYR A 378 -27.38 -11.24 15.86
CA TYR A 378 -26.92 -12.55 16.24
C TYR A 378 -27.85 -13.61 15.64
N ILE A 379 -27.26 -14.58 14.96
CA ILE A 379 -27.95 -15.73 14.39
C ILE A 379 -27.70 -16.93 15.32
N ASP A 380 -28.70 -17.77 15.57
CA ASP A 380 -28.55 -18.93 16.45
C ASP A 380 -27.54 -19.93 15.85
N PRO A 381 -26.47 -20.31 16.58
CA PRO A 381 -25.41 -21.18 16.08
C PRO A 381 -25.87 -22.62 15.79
N ALA A 382 -27.11 -23.02 16.15
CA ALA A 382 -27.64 -24.33 15.79
C ALA A 382 -27.67 -24.59 14.26
N ASP A 383 -27.71 -23.54 13.44
CA ASP A 383 -27.70 -23.64 11.96
C ASP A 383 -26.32 -23.40 11.32
N HIS A 384 -25.29 -22.99 12.08
CA HIS A 384 -23.94 -22.74 11.56
C HIS A 384 -22.87 -23.31 12.51
N TYR A 385 -22.55 -24.57 12.28
CA TYR A 385 -21.49 -25.32 12.96
C TYR A 385 -20.11 -24.63 12.78
N TRP A 386 -19.44 -24.36 13.91
CA TRP A 386 -17.97 -24.20 14.11
C TRP A 386 -17.24 -22.84 14.02
N TYR A 387 -17.89 -21.68 14.02
CA TYR A 387 -17.13 -20.42 13.85
C TYR A 387 -16.75 -19.72 15.18
N TRP A 388 -15.53 -19.98 15.64
CA TRP A 388 -14.83 -19.24 16.69
C TRP A 388 -14.08 -18.05 16.11
N ASN A 389 -14.79 -17.00 15.68
CA ASN A 389 -14.14 -15.71 15.43
C ASN A 389 -14.90 -14.58 16.14
N SER A 390 -14.22 -13.93 17.08
CA SER A 390 -14.68 -12.76 17.82
C SER A 390 -14.94 -11.53 16.95
N TYR A 391 -14.58 -11.58 15.67
CA TYR A 391 -14.68 -10.49 14.68
C TYR A 391 -15.98 -10.47 13.86
N GLU A 392 -16.75 -11.56 13.80
CA GLU A 392 -17.93 -11.69 12.90
C GLU A 392 -19.25 -11.25 13.54
N ARG A 393 -19.22 -10.33 14.50
CA ARG A 393 -20.40 -9.99 15.33
C ARG A 393 -21.51 -9.26 14.57
N TYR A 394 -21.32 -8.93 13.30
CA TYR A 394 -22.21 -8.05 12.54
C TYR A 394 -22.77 -8.67 11.25
N VAL A 395 -22.43 -9.92 10.91
CA VAL A 395 -22.84 -10.54 9.65
C VAL A 395 -24.32 -10.96 9.72
N LEU A 396 -25.07 -10.62 8.67
CA LEU A 396 -26.48 -10.96 8.51
C LEU A 396 -26.65 -12.25 7.69
N PRO A 397 -27.74 -13.01 7.90
CA PRO A 397 -28.01 -14.20 7.10
C PRO A 397 -28.27 -13.80 5.65
N LEU A 398 -27.58 -14.50 4.73
CA LEU A 398 -27.83 -14.42 3.29
C LEU A 398 -28.21 -15.81 2.81
N ASN A 399 -29.36 -15.90 2.14
CA ASN A 399 -29.79 -17.11 1.46
C ASN A 399 -29.06 -17.22 0.13
N GLU A 400 -28.31 -18.30 -0.05
CA GLU A 400 -27.52 -18.56 -1.25
C GLU A 400 -28.24 -19.58 -2.14
N ILE A 401 -28.53 -19.20 -3.39
CA ILE A 401 -29.26 -20.02 -4.35
C ILE A 401 -28.32 -20.41 -5.49
N LYS A 402 -27.98 -21.70 -5.58
CA LYS A 402 -27.08 -22.26 -6.59
C LYS A 402 -27.85 -22.94 -7.72
N PRO A 403 -27.66 -22.54 -9.00
CA PRO A 403 -28.18 -23.28 -10.15
C PRO A 403 -27.61 -24.70 -10.23
N GLU A 404 -28.40 -25.68 -10.71
CA GLU A 404 -27.99 -27.10 -10.84
C GLU A 404 -26.74 -27.32 -11.71
N ASN A 405 -26.43 -26.38 -12.61
CA ASN A 405 -25.28 -26.44 -13.53
C ASN A 405 -24.24 -25.35 -13.24
N ALA A 406 -24.27 -24.70 -12.07
CA ALA A 406 -23.26 -23.72 -11.73
C ALA A 406 -21.88 -24.41 -11.59
N THR A 407 -20.91 -23.95 -12.39
CA THR A 407 -19.51 -24.39 -12.34
C THR A 407 -18.69 -23.22 -11.82
N GLY A 408 -17.82 -23.46 -10.84
CA GLY A 408 -17.23 -22.37 -10.08
C GLY A 408 -18.25 -21.77 -9.10
N LEU A 409 -17.77 -21.31 -7.96
CA LEU A 409 -18.55 -21.11 -6.74
C LEU A 409 -19.77 -20.17 -6.89
N THR A 410 -19.78 -19.26 -7.88
CA THR A 410 -20.71 -18.13 -7.87
C THR A 410 -21.32 -17.74 -9.22
N LYS A 411 -20.91 -18.33 -10.36
CA LYS A 411 -21.50 -17.97 -11.67
C LYS A 411 -22.97 -18.38 -11.72
N GLY A 412 -23.86 -17.40 -11.78
CA GLY A 412 -25.31 -17.59 -11.69
C GLY A 412 -25.85 -17.85 -10.28
N VAL A 413 -25.02 -17.76 -9.23
CA VAL A 413 -25.46 -17.83 -7.83
C VAL A 413 -26.13 -16.52 -7.43
N LYS A 414 -27.21 -16.64 -6.65
CA LYS A 414 -27.94 -15.49 -6.14
C LYS A 414 -27.85 -15.44 -4.63
N PHE A 415 -27.75 -14.24 -4.10
CA PHE A 415 -27.81 -13.96 -2.68
C PHE A 415 -29.05 -13.13 -2.36
N GLU A 416 -29.77 -13.51 -1.32
CA GLU A 416 -30.95 -12.80 -0.83
C GLU A 416 -30.85 -12.56 0.68
N LEU A 417 -31.02 -11.31 1.09
CA LEU A 417 -31.22 -10.90 2.47
C LEU A 417 -32.70 -11.09 2.84
N ASP A 418 -32.99 -11.84 3.91
CA ASP A 418 -34.36 -12.20 4.31
C ASP A 418 -34.69 -11.91 5.80
N CYS A 419 -33.94 -11.01 6.44
CA CYS A 419 -34.02 -10.77 7.88
C CYS A 419 -34.43 -9.36 8.30
N LEU A 420 -34.77 -8.46 7.37
CA LEU A 420 -35.20 -7.10 7.72
C LEU A 420 -36.70 -7.04 7.99
N SER A 421 -37.10 -6.20 8.95
CA SER A 421 -38.52 -5.92 9.24
C SER A 421 -39.18 -5.05 8.16
N ASP A 422 -38.40 -4.18 7.49
CA ASP A 422 -38.88 -3.39 6.36
C ASP A 422 -38.70 -4.18 5.06
N LEU A 423 -39.80 -4.73 4.55
CA LEU A 423 -39.81 -5.56 3.35
C LEU A 423 -39.58 -4.76 2.06
N ASN A 424 -39.87 -3.47 2.04
CA ASN A 424 -39.60 -2.63 0.85
C ASN A 424 -38.10 -2.37 0.74
N LEU A 425 -37.47 -1.98 1.85
CA LEU A 425 -36.03 -1.80 1.93
C LEU A 425 -35.30 -3.11 1.60
N GLN A 426 -35.75 -4.24 2.15
CA GLN A 426 -35.18 -5.55 1.83
C GLN A 426 -35.26 -5.86 0.33
N SER A 427 -36.39 -5.58 -0.31
CA SER A 427 -36.55 -5.79 -1.76
C SER A 427 -35.62 -4.90 -2.58
N GLU A 428 -35.40 -3.64 -2.16
CA GLU A 428 -34.46 -2.73 -2.80
C GLU A 428 -33.03 -3.26 -2.71
N ILE A 429 -32.60 -3.65 -1.51
CA ILE A 429 -31.26 -4.20 -1.26
C ILE A 429 -31.04 -5.48 -2.07
N ASN A 430 -32.01 -6.40 -2.09
CA ASN A 430 -31.89 -7.63 -2.89
C ASN A 430 -31.82 -7.35 -4.39
N THR A 431 -32.50 -6.31 -4.87
CA THR A 431 -32.37 -5.86 -6.27
C THR A 431 -30.97 -5.33 -6.55
N TRP A 432 -30.40 -4.56 -5.61
CA TRP A 432 -29.03 -4.07 -5.72
C TRP A 432 -28.00 -5.21 -5.70
N ILE A 433 -28.14 -6.18 -4.78
CA ILE A 433 -27.29 -7.38 -4.70
C ILE A 433 -27.33 -8.14 -6.01
N ALA A 434 -28.52 -8.37 -6.58
CA ALA A 434 -28.67 -9.10 -7.83
C ALA A 434 -27.91 -8.44 -8.99
N ARG A 435 -27.97 -7.11 -9.12
CA ARG A 435 -27.20 -6.37 -10.14
C ARG A 435 -25.69 -6.46 -9.88
N ALA A 436 -25.24 -6.25 -8.65
CA ALA A 436 -23.82 -6.29 -8.30
C ALA A 436 -23.20 -7.67 -8.57
N MET A 437 -23.94 -8.74 -8.26
CA MET A 437 -23.55 -10.11 -8.59
C MET A 437 -23.49 -10.34 -10.11
N GLU A 438 -24.46 -9.84 -10.88
CA GLU A 438 -24.44 -9.94 -12.35
C GLU A 438 -23.25 -9.21 -12.97
N GLU A 439 -22.92 -8.01 -12.47
CA GLU A 439 -21.74 -7.25 -12.91
C GLU A 439 -20.42 -7.98 -12.59
N ALA A 440 -20.35 -8.65 -11.44
CA ALA A 440 -19.19 -9.47 -11.12
C ALA A 440 -19.10 -10.73 -11.99
N ASP A 441 -20.22 -11.42 -12.23
CA ASP A 441 -20.26 -12.56 -13.14
C ASP A 441 -19.79 -12.19 -14.55
N ASN A 442 -20.12 -10.98 -15.03
CA ASN A 442 -19.66 -10.48 -16.33
C ASN A 442 -18.14 -10.23 -16.41
N LYS A 443 -17.46 -10.11 -15.27
CA LYS A 443 -16.00 -9.89 -15.19
C LYS A 443 -15.22 -11.15 -14.77
N SER A 444 -15.87 -12.31 -14.68
CA SER A 444 -15.22 -13.54 -14.21
C SER A 444 -14.01 -13.92 -15.06
N GLU A 445 -14.12 -13.80 -16.40
CA GLU A 445 -13.04 -14.13 -17.33
C GLU A 445 -11.85 -13.16 -17.19
N GLU A 446 -12.12 -11.85 -17.08
CA GLU A 446 -11.08 -10.83 -16.85
C GLU A 446 -10.34 -11.06 -15.52
N PHE A 447 -11.08 -11.44 -14.48
CA PHE A 447 -10.51 -11.78 -13.19
C PHE A 447 -9.63 -13.03 -13.25
N GLU A 448 -10.05 -14.08 -13.96
CA GLU A 448 -9.23 -15.27 -14.19
C GLU A 448 -7.93 -14.92 -14.90
N ASP A 449 -7.99 -14.10 -15.96
CA ASP A 449 -6.81 -13.63 -16.68
C ASP A 449 -5.89 -12.80 -15.80
N TYR A 450 -6.45 -11.90 -14.98
CA TYR A 450 -5.69 -11.12 -14.00
C TYR A 450 -4.93 -12.03 -13.03
N ILE A 451 -5.61 -13.02 -12.45
CA ILE A 451 -5.02 -13.98 -11.51
C ILE A 451 -3.98 -14.86 -12.19
N ASN A 452 -4.25 -15.38 -13.38
CA ASN A 452 -3.29 -16.18 -14.13
C ASN A 452 -2.01 -15.39 -14.43
N ASN A 453 -2.14 -14.12 -14.83
CA ASN A 453 -0.99 -13.25 -15.08
C ASN A 453 -0.20 -12.93 -13.80
N LEU A 454 -0.88 -12.72 -12.68
CA LEU A 454 -0.26 -12.51 -11.36
C LEU A 454 0.67 -13.67 -10.94
N ASN A 455 0.32 -14.89 -11.35
CA ASN A 455 1.01 -16.11 -10.94
C ASN A 455 2.15 -16.52 -11.86
N LYS A 456 2.18 -16.05 -13.11
CA LYS A 456 3.30 -16.30 -14.04
C LYS A 456 4.66 -15.84 -13.49
N SER A 457 4.67 -14.91 -12.53
CA SER A 457 5.85 -14.38 -11.86
C SER A 457 6.26 -15.13 -10.57
N ILE A 458 5.53 -16.17 -10.15
CA ILE A 458 5.78 -16.87 -8.88
C ILE A 458 6.22 -18.32 -9.14
N PRO A 459 7.37 -18.78 -8.65
CA PRO A 459 7.88 -20.14 -8.89
C PRO A 459 7.12 -21.28 -8.19
N PHE A 460 6.04 -20.96 -7.46
CA PHE A 460 5.18 -21.92 -6.78
C PHE A 460 3.71 -21.69 -7.19
N GLU A 461 3.11 -22.68 -7.86
CA GLU A 461 1.67 -22.73 -8.10
C GLU A 461 0.95 -23.00 -6.77
N LEU A 462 0.55 -21.94 -6.08
CA LEU A 462 -0.16 -22.02 -4.81
C LEU A 462 -1.25 -20.95 -4.82
N TYR A 463 -2.37 -21.24 -5.48
CA TYR A 463 -3.59 -20.43 -5.37
C TYR A 463 -4.25 -20.70 -4.01
N TYR A 464 -5.22 -19.88 -3.60
CA TYR A 464 -6.43 -20.34 -2.89
C TYR A 464 -7.47 -19.27 -3.20
N HIS A 465 -8.61 -19.66 -3.76
CA HIS A 465 -9.76 -18.78 -3.82
C HIS A 465 -10.41 -18.75 -2.43
N SER A 466 -10.53 -17.57 -1.82
CA SER A 466 -11.20 -17.44 -0.52
C SER A 466 -12.59 -16.85 -0.68
N ASP A 467 -13.55 -17.38 0.08
CA ASP A 467 -14.82 -16.69 0.32
C ASP A 467 -14.51 -15.47 1.22
N ILE A 468 -15.25 -14.36 1.09
CA ILE A 468 -15.19 -13.23 2.05
C ILE A 468 -15.48 -13.76 3.48
N ARG A 469 -16.10 -14.94 3.58
CA ARG A 469 -16.15 -15.73 4.81
C ARG A 469 -14.86 -16.56 5.00
N TYR A 470 -13.96 -16.00 5.80
CA TYR A 470 -12.89 -16.65 6.58
C TYR A 470 -11.44 -16.68 6.00
N PRO A 471 -10.42 -16.28 6.80
CA PRO A 471 -9.00 -16.41 6.47
C PRO A 471 -8.38 -17.81 6.70
N TYR A 472 -9.16 -18.89 6.78
CA TYR A 472 -8.64 -20.26 7.04
C TYR A 472 -9.34 -21.36 6.22
N SER A 473 -9.71 -21.08 4.98
CA SER A 473 -10.31 -22.10 4.10
C SER A 473 -9.36 -23.29 3.89
N ILE A 474 -9.81 -24.49 4.29
CA ILE A 474 -9.09 -25.78 4.14
C ILE A 474 -9.59 -26.54 2.90
N ILE A 475 -10.17 -25.84 1.91
CA ILE A 475 -10.87 -26.47 0.78
C ILE A 475 -9.87 -26.84 -0.34
N PRO A 476 -9.92 -28.08 -0.89
CA PRO A 476 -9.03 -28.52 -1.98
C PRO A 476 -9.27 -27.77 -3.30
N HIS A 477 -8.20 -27.56 -4.05
CA HIS A 477 -8.10 -26.70 -5.24
C HIS A 477 -8.84 -27.13 -6.50
N GLU A 478 -9.20 -28.39 -6.64
CA GLU A 478 -9.36 -29.00 -7.97
C GLU A 478 -10.75 -28.75 -8.60
N ASP A 479 -11.68 -28.07 -7.91
CA ASP A 479 -13.09 -27.90 -8.34
C ASP A 479 -13.68 -26.49 -8.10
N TYR A 480 -12.88 -25.44 -7.88
CA TYR A 480 -13.35 -24.19 -7.27
C TYR A 480 -12.92 -22.91 -8.02
N HIS A 481 -13.88 -22.16 -8.58
CA HIS A 481 -13.65 -20.83 -9.16
C HIS A 481 -14.77 -19.84 -8.78
N PRO A 482 -14.63 -18.99 -7.75
CA PRO A 482 -15.61 -17.94 -7.50
C PRO A 482 -15.47 -16.78 -8.50
N SER A 483 -16.58 -16.44 -9.15
CA SER A 483 -16.84 -15.18 -9.86
C SER A 483 -17.19 -13.97 -8.96
N ALA A 484 -17.68 -14.14 -7.72
CA ALA A 484 -17.82 -13.11 -6.66
C ALA A 484 -18.62 -13.60 -5.44
N THR A 485 -18.32 -13.08 -4.26
CA THR A 485 -19.03 -13.39 -3.00
C THR A 485 -19.74 -12.14 -2.45
N CYS A 486 -20.80 -12.35 -1.67
CA CYS A 486 -21.64 -11.31 -1.11
C CYS A 486 -21.66 -11.41 0.42
N VAL A 487 -21.43 -10.30 1.11
CA VAL A 487 -21.51 -10.21 2.57
C VAL A 487 -22.33 -9.00 2.97
N ALA A 488 -23.28 -9.21 3.87
CA ALA A 488 -24.10 -8.18 4.49
C ALA A 488 -23.73 -8.05 5.97
N THR A 489 -23.37 -6.84 6.41
CA THR A 489 -23.07 -6.53 7.80
C THR A 489 -23.94 -5.39 8.32
N ALA A 490 -24.42 -5.49 9.56
CA ALA A 490 -25.13 -4.39 10.21
C ALA A 490 -24.40 -3.94 11.46
N ARG A 491 -24.04 -2.65 11.50
CA ARG A 491 -23.35 -2.01 12.62
C ARG A 491 -24.01 -0.68 12.94
N ASN A 492 -24.35 -0.45 14.20
CA ASN A 492 -24.85 0.85 14.67
C ASN A 492 -26.08 1.39 13.91
N GLY A 493 -26.94 0.50 13.43
CA GLY A 493 -28.10 0.84 12.61
C GLY A 493 -27.78 1.12 11.13
N TYR A 494 -26.55 0.91 10.68
CA TYR A 494 -26.17 1.00 9.28
C TYR A 494 -25.94 -0.40 8.73
N LEU A 495 -26.52 -0.69 7.57
CA LEU A 495 -26.33 -1.94 6.84
C LEU A 495 -25.35 -1.69 5.71
N SER A 496 -24.24 -2.41 5.69
CA SER A 496 -23.30 -2.45 4.57
C SER A 496 -23.45 -3.78 3.84
N VAL A 497 -23.53 -3.74 2.51
CA VAL A 497 -23.50 -4.94 1.67
C VAL A 497 -22.36 -4.79 0.67
N THR A 498 -21.50 -5.79 0.63
CA THR A 498 -20.32 -5.83 -0.23
C THR A 498 -20.41 -7.04 -1.14
N VAL A 499 -20.25 -6.82 -2.44
CA VAL A 499 -20.02 -7.87 -3.43
C VAL A 499 -18.59 -7.71 -3.93
N ALA A 500 -17.77 -8.76 -3.89
CA ALA A 500 -16.38 -8.70 -4.35
C ALA A 500 -15.89 -10.02 -4.93
N MET A 501 -14.96 -9.94 -5.88
CA MET A 501 -14.08 -11.05 -6.20
C MET A 501 -12.90 -11.04 -5.24
N VAL A 502 -12.64 -12.18 -4.60
CA VAL A 502 -11.60 -12.31 -3.58
C VAL A 502 -10.63 -13.40 -3.97
N TYR A 503 -9.35 -13.10 -3.77
CA TYR A 503 -8.24 -14.01 -4.01
C TYR A 503 -7.19 -13.86 -2.92
N SER A 504 -6.28 -14.82 -2.83
CA SER A 504 -5.07 -14.70 -2.02
C SER A 504 -3.86 -14.64 -2.96
N TYR A 505 -2.86 -13.85 -2.61
CA TYR A 505 -1.60 -13.73 -3.36
C TYR A 505 -0.43 -14.08 -2.46
N GLY A 506 0.33 -15.13 -2.80
CA GLY A 506 1.41 -15.63 -1.96
C GLY A 506 0.88 -16.30 -0.68
N VAL A 507 0.76 -17.64 -0.67
CA VAL A 507 0.19 -18.42 0.45
C VAL A 507 0.92 -18.21 1.79
N MET A 508 2.15 -17.73 1.76
CA MET A 508 2.92 -17.41 2.96
C MET A 508 2.43 -16.15 3.68
N ASP A 509 1.76 -15.19 3.00
CA ASP A 509 1.21 -14.00 3.65
C ASP A 509 -0.23 -14.22 4.16
N GLY A 510 -0.98 -15.12 3.53
CA GLY A 510 -2.31 -15.56 3.98
C GLY A 510 -3.42 -14.49 3.89
N TYR A 511 -3.18 -13.34 3.26
CA TYR A 511 -4.14 -12.24 3.27
C TYR A 511 -5.07 -12.24 2.06
N GLN A 512 -6.32 -11.85 2.32
CA GLN A 512 -7.29 -11.59 1.27
C GLN A 512 -6.92 -10.35 0.46
N ARG A 513 -7.15 -10.47 -0.84
CA ARG A 513 -7.02 -9.43 -1.84
C ARG A 513 -8.33 -9.31 -2.59
N PHE A 514 -8.58 -8.13 -3.13
CA PHE A 514 -9.89 -7.78 -3.67
C PHE A 514 -9.78 -7.37 -5.14
N TYR A 515 -10.76 -7.77 -5.94
CA TYR A 515 -10.90 -7.36 -7.32
C TYR A 515 -12.38 -7.04 -7.58
N ASN A 516 -12.65 -6.00 -8.37
CA ASN A 516 -14.01 -5.56 -8.73
C ASN A 516 -14.99 -5.55 -7.54
N VAL A 517 -14.69 -4.74 -6.54
CA VAL A 517 -15.51 -4.60 -5.33
C VAL A 517 -16.61 -3.59 -5.58
N GLU A 518 -17.84 -3.96 -5.21
CA GLU A 518 -18.96 -3.04 -5.12
C GLU A 518 -19.53 -3.02 -3.69
N THR A 519 -19.84 -1.83 -3.18
CA THR A 519 -20.42 -1.66 -1.84
C THR A 519 -21.69 -0.81 -1.90
N GLY A 520 -22.66 -1.17 -1.05
CA GLY A 520 -23.85 -0.38 -0.78
C GLY A 520 -24.00 -0.19 0.72
N VAL A 521 -24.41 1.00 1.15
CA VAL A 521 -24.68 1.30 2.56
C VAL A 521 -26.07 1.91 2.70
N TRP A 522 -26.83 1.45 3.70
CA TRP A 522 -28.16 1.96 4.01
C TRP A 522 -28.28 2.29 5.50
N ASP A 523 -29.02 3.34 5.81
CA ASP A 523 -29.47 3.61 7.17
C ASP A 523 -30.74 2.78 7.46
N LEU A 524 -30.65 1.79 8.35
CA LEU A 524 -31.76 0.90 8.69
C LEU A 524 -32.91 1.60 9.42
N LEU A 525 -32.70 2.81 9.94
CA LEU A 525 -33.74 3.57 10.64
C LEU A 525 -34.54 4.49 9.71
N THR A 526 -33.92 4.99 8.64
CA THR A 526 -34.59 5.86 7.66
C THR A 526 -34.96 5.11 6.38
N GLY A 527 -34.28 4.01 6.08
CA GLY A 527 -34.37 3.26 4.83
C GLY A 527 -33.60 3.90 3.67
N GLU A 528 -32.86 4.98 3.89
CA GLU A 528 -32.14 5.68 2.83
C GLU A 528 -30.83 4.99 2.50
N LYS A 529 -30.53 4.86 1.20
CA LYS A 529 -29.20 4.53 0.69
C LYS A 529 -28.27 5.72 0.90
N LEU A 530 -27.06 5.47 1.40
CA LEU A 530 -26.09 6.50 1.78
C LEU A 530 -24.96 6.60 0.77
N GLU A 531 -24.53 7.84 0.52
CA GLU A 531 -23.29 8.12 -0.20
C GLU A 531 -22.12 8.21 0.77
N ILE A 532 -20.89 8.22 0.24
CA ILE A 532 -19.66 8.32 1.03
C ILE A 532 -19.69 9.53 1.98
N SER A 533 -20.19 10.68 1.52
CA SER A 533 -20.25 11.89 2.34
C SER A 533 -21.20 11.78 3.53
N ASP A 534 -22.23 10.94 3.45
CA ASP A 534 -23.21 10.75 4.52
C ASP A 534 -22.65 9.91 5.68
N LEU A 535 -21.61 9.11 5.41
CA LEU A 535 -20.90 8.30 6.41
C LEU A 535 -20.07 9.16 7.38
N PHE A 536 -19.79 10.41 7.02
CA PHE A 536 -19.03 11.37 7.83
C PHE A 536 -19.96 12.44 8.42
N TYR A 537 -19.65 12.93 9.63
CA TYR A 537 -20.41 14.04 10.20
C TYR A 537 -20.34 15.27 9.31
N ASN A 538 -21.40 16.09 9.34
CA ASN A 538 -21.47 17.33 8.60
C ASN A 538 -20.23 18.22 8.82
N GLY A 539 -19.59 18.63 7.73
CA GLY A 539 -18.45 19.55 7.74
C GLY A 539 -17.08 18.90 8.01
N VAL A 540 -17.00 17.58 8.13
CA VAL A 540 -15.71 16.87 8.18
C VAL A 540 -15.03 16.96 6.81
N ASP A 541 -13.78 17.39 6.79
CA ASP A 541 -12.90 17.33 5.60
C ASP A 541 -12.49 15.87 5.39
N ILE A 542 -13.19 15.17 4.48
CA ILE A 542 -13.06 13.73 4.33
C ILE A 542 -11.72 13.39 3.69
N ASP A 543 -11.31 14.15 2.67
CA ASP A 543 -10.07 13.86 1.96
C ASP A 543 -8.86 14.01 2.87
N LYS A 544 -8.81 15.06 3.69
CA LYS A 544 -7.77 15.18 4.69
C LYS A 544 -7.75 13.97 5.65
N VAL A 545 -8.90 13.58 6.19
CA VAL A 545 -8.99 12.51 7.19
C VAL A 545 -8.57 11.15 6.61
N LEU A 546 -9.11 10.78 5.44
CA LEU A 546 -8.80 9.50 4.81
C LEU A 546 -7.37 9.45 4.30
N ASN A 547 -6.86 10.53 3.69
CA ASN A 547 -5.50 10.55 3.15
C ASN A 547 -4.46 10.48 4.28
N ASP A 548 -4.67 11.18 5.39
CA ASP A 548 -3.77 11.09 6.54
C ASP A 548 -3.79 9.69 7.16
N TYR A 549 -4.98 9.10 7.31
CA TYR A 549 -5.14 7.74 7.83
C TYR A 549 -4.45 6.69 6.93
N LEU A 550 -4.76 6.68 5.63
CA LEU A 550 -4.22 5.69 4.69
C LEU A 550 -2.72 5.83 4.50
N ARG A 551 -2.19 7.07 4.50
CA ARG A 551 -0.74 7.29 4.45
C ARG A 551 -0.04 6.60 5.62
N SER A 552 -0.57 6.76 6.84
CA SER A 552 -0.04 6.09 8.02
C SER A 552 -0.22 4.57 7.95
N ALA A 553 -1.44 4.11 7.66
CA ALA A 553 -1.78 2.69 7.65
C ALA A 553 -0.98 1.91 6.58
N SER A 554 -0.72 2.52 5.42
CA SER A 554 0.09 1.91 4.35
C SER A 554 1.56 1.68 4.73
N GLN A 555 2.06 2.41 5.74
CA GLN A 555 3.43 2.31 6.24
C GLN A 555 3.55 1.36 7.44
N GLU A 556 2.45 0.87 7.97
CA GLU A 556 2.43 -0.11 9.06
C GLU A 556 2.49 -1.53 8.49
N PRO A 557 3.16 -2.46 9.18
CA PRO A 557 3.15 -3.85 8.78
C PRO A 557 1.75 -4.47 8.96
N ILE A 558 1.34 -5.29 8.00
CA ILE A 558 0.06 -5.99 7.93
C ILE A 558 -0.05 -7.07 9.02
N ASP A 559 1.08 -7.68 9.42
CA ASP A 559 1.21 -8.62 10.55
C ASP A 559 2.38 -8.31 11.47
N ALA A 560 2.38 -9.01 12.61
CA ALA A 560 3.50 -9.16 13.52
C ALA A 560 4.80 -9.72 12.89
N TYR A 561 4.76 -10.26 11.67
CA TYR A 561 5.97 -10.74 10.97
C TYR A 561 6.66 -9.64 10.16
N GLY A 562 6.08 -8.44 10.10
CA GLY A 562 6.67 -7.30 9.39
C GLY A 562 6.39 -7.31 7.89
N THR A 563 5.34 -8.01 7.43
CA THR A 563 4.87 -7.95 6.04
C THR A 563 4.26 -6.58 5.77
N TYR A 564 4.58 -5.93 4.65
CA TYR A 564 4.04 -4.60 4.30
C TYR A 564 3.09 -4.66 3.09
N HIS A 565 2.29 -3.61 2.93
CA HIS A 565 1.49 -3.44 1.72
C HIS A 565 2.41 -3.29 0.50
N SER A 566 2.15 -4.10 -0.53
CA SER A 566 2.86 -3.95 -1.80
C SER A 566 2.35 -2.71 -2.53
N MET A 567 3.27 -1.76 -2.74
CA MET A 567 2.98 -0.44 -3.32
C MET A 567 3.61 -0.33 -4.71
N LYS A 568 2.88 0.29 -5.64
CA LYS A 568 3.41 0.67 -6.97
C LYS A 568 4.27 1.93 -6.89
N ARG A 569 3.97 2.80 -5.92
CA ARG A 569 4.65 4.09 -5.65
C ARG A 569 4.16 4.66 -4.31
N ASP A 570 4.82 5.71 -3.82
CA ASP A 570 4.44 6.41 -2.59
C ASP A 570 2.99 6.93 -2.63
N PHE A 571 2.25 6.71 -1.54
CA PHE A 571 0.87 7.16 -1.41
C PHE A 571 0.76 8.68 -1.25
N ALA A 572 0.19 9.34 -2.27
CA ALA A 572 0.00 10.79 -2.26
C ALA A 572 -1.47 11.22 -1.99
N GLY A 573 -2.41 10.27 -1.96
CA GLY A 573 -3.82 10.51 -1.64
C GLY A 573 -4.74 9.55 -2.41
N LEU A 574 -6.03 9.51 -2.04
CA LEU A 574 -7.02 8.72 -2.75
C LEU A 574 -7.30 9.32 -4.14
N PRO A 575 -7.25 8.52 -5.22
CA PRO A 575 -7.71 8.96 -6.53
C PRO A 575 -9.25 9.10 -6.55
N VAL A 576 -9.80 9.71 -7.60
CA VAL A 576 -11.26 9.73 -7.83
C VAL A 576 -11.89 8.34 -8.04
N THR A 577 -11.10 7.35 -8.47
CA THR A 577 -11.52 5.98 -8.77
C THR A 577 -10.56 4.96 -8.13
N GLY A 578 -10.85 3.65 -8.27
CA GLY A 578 -9.99 2.58 -7.76
C GLY A 578 -10.11 2.33 -6.25
N TRP A 579 -11.24 2.72 -5.66
CA TRP A 579 -11.60 2.41 -4.28
C TRP A 579 -13.11 2.51 -4.05
N THR A 580 -13.59 1.88 -2.99
CA THR A 580 -14.96 2.02 -2.48
C THR A 580 -14.97 1.84 -0.96
N MET A 581 -16.06 2.18 -0.26
CA MET A 581 -16.12 2.01 1.20
C MET A 581 -17.49 1.58 1.73
N THR A 582 -17.47 1.02 2.93
CA THR A 582 -18.62 0.74 3.80
C THR A 582 -18.57 1.64 5.03
N ALA A 583 -19.50 1.44 5.97
CA ALA A 583 -19.51 2.17 7.24
C ALA A 583 -18.26 1.93 8.10
N ASP A 584 -17.43 0.94 7.81
CA ASP A 584 -16.29 0.56 8.66
C ASP A 584 -15.06 0.06 7.91
N THR A 585 -15.09 -0.01 6.58
CA THR A 585 -13.98 -0.55 5.78
C THR A 585 -13.86 0.27 4.49
N ILE A 586 -12.63 0.61 4.11
CA ILE A 586 -12.31 1.14 2.79
C ILE A 586 -11.57 0.05 2.00
N TYR A 587 -12.08 -0.25 0.81
CA TYR A 587 -11.52 -1.21 -0.12
C TYR A 587 -10.77 -0.44 -1.20
N ILE A 588 -9.51 -0.80 -1.40
CA ILE A 588 -8.66 -0.29 -2.46
C ILE A 588 -8.52 -1.37 -3.52
N LEU A 589 -8.78 -1.03 -4.77
CA LEU A 589 -8.83 -1.97 -5.88
C LEU A 589 -7.45 -2.10 -6.58
N PRO A 590 -7.20 -3.18 -7.35
CA PRO A 590 -5.91 -3.38 -8.03
C PRO A 590 -5.62 -2.36 -9.15
N ASP A 591 -6.65 -1.72 -9.70
CA ASP A 591 -6.54 -0.61 -10.64
C ASP A 591 -6.11 0.71 -9.95
N ASN A 592 -6.11 0.75 -8.61
CA ASN A 592 -5.59 1.88 -7.87
C ASN A 592 -4.10 2.12 -8.22
N PRO A 593 -3.69 3.35 -8.53
CA PRO A 593 -2.35 3.69 -8.99
C PRO A 593 -1.27 3.58 -7.89
N TYR A 594 -1.64 3.44 -6.62
CA TYR A 594 -0.69 3.37 -5.50
C TYR A 594 -0.43 1.95 -5.00
N PHE A 595 -1.42 1.05 -5.11
CA PHE A 595 -1.34 -0.30 -4.53
C PHE A 595 -1.15 -1.35 -5.62
N ALA A 596 -0.24 -2.30 -5.40
CA ALA A 596 0.07 -3.36 -6.35
C ALA A 596 -1.10 -4.36 -6.51
N TYR A 597 -1.82 -4.59 -5.41
CA TYR A 597 -2.93 -5.53 -5.31
C TYR A 597 -4.10 -4.87 -4.59
N GLY A 598 -5.29 -5.43 -4.73
CA GLY A 598 -6.44 -4.94 -3.98
C GLY A 598 -6.29 -5.26 -2.49
N VAL A 599 -6.55 -4.28 -1.63
CA VAL A 599 -6.40 -4.37 -0.18
C VAL A 599 -7.59 -3.72 0.50
N ALA A 600 -7.82 -4.03 1.78
CA ALA A 600 -8.85 -3.38 2.57
C ALA A 600 -8.25 -2.83 3.87
N TYR A 601 -8.68 -1.63 4.26
CA TYR A 601 -8.35 -1.01 5.54
C TYR A 601 -9.60 -0.87 6.38
N ARG A 602 -9.56 -1.33 7.63
CA ARG A 602 -10.62 -1.05 8.60
C ARG A 602 -10.57 0.43 8.97
N LEU A 603 -11.69 1.12 8.91
CA LEU A 603 -11.80 2.54 9.24
C LEU A 603 -11.77 2.77 10.75
N ASP A 604 -10.61 2.58 11.35
CA ASP A 604 -10.35 2.81 12.77
C ASP A 604 -9.99 4.28 13.09
N LEU A 605 -10.69 5.21 12.42
CA LEU A 605 -10.52 6.65 12.59
C LEU A 605 -10.87 7.11 14.01
N PRO A 606 -10.16 8.11 14.60
CA PRO A 606 -10.49 8.66 15.92
C PRO A 606 -11.95 9.11 16.05
N ASP A 607 -12.47 9.13 17.27
CA ASP A 607 -13.87 9.52 17.52
C ASP A 607 -14.18 10.92 16.96
N GLY A 608 -15.34 11.04 16.30
CA GLY A 608 -15.87 12.32 15.84
C GLY A 608 -15.64 12.64 14.37
N TYR A 609 -15.25 11.66 13.56
CA TYR A 609 -15.22 11.78 12.09
C TYR A 609 -16.41 11.07 11.43
N LEU A 610 -16.66 9.82 11.80
CA LEU A 610 -17.68 8.97 11.19
C LEU A 610 -19.04 9.14 11.89
N ALA A 611 -20.09 9.41 11.14
CA ALA A 611 -21.46 9.44 11.65
C ALA A 611 -21.97 8.03 12.04
N CYS A 612 -21.39 6.99 11.44
CA CYS A 612 -21.72 5.59 11.72
C CYS A 612 -21.09 5.02 12.99
N GLU A 613 -20.23 5.76 13.67
CA GLU A 613 -19.60 5.32 14.92
C GLU A 613 -20.57 5.29 16.12
N GLN A 614 -21.71 5.99 16.02
CA GLN A 614 -22.66 6.09 17.13
C GLN A 614 -23.57 4.87 17.21
N PRO A 615 -23.55 4.11 18.31
CA PRO A 615 -24.50 3.04 18.54
C PRO A 615 -25.94 3.53 18.53
N ARG A 616 -26.75 2.90 17.68
CA ARG A 616 -28.20 3.10 17.60
C ARG A 616 -28.90 1.77 17.89
N ASP A 617 -30.02 1.86 18.59
CA ASP A 617 -30.84 0.68 18.86
C ASP A 617 -31.54 0.25 17.57
N MET A 618 -31.07 -0.87 17.03
CA MET A 618 -31.58 -1.45 15.79
C MET A 618 -32.47 -2.68 16.04
N SER A 619 -32.89 -2.94 17.28
CA SER A 619 -33.69 -4.13 17.61
C SER A 619 -35.02 -4.20 16.84
N ALA A 620 -35.59 -3.06 16.43
CA ALA A 620 -36.81 -3.01 15.64
C ALA A 620 -36.59 -3.17 14.12
N CYS A 621 -35.34 -3.21 13.65
CA CYS A 621 -35.02 -3.28 12.22
C CYS A 621 -35.05 -4.71 11.66
N PHE A 622 -35.07 -5.73 12.52
CA PHE A 622 -34.87 -7.13 12.13
C PHE A 622 -36.06 -8.02 12.49
N ASP A 623 -36.32 -9.02 11.65
CA ASP A 623 -37.25 -10.09 11.97
C ASP A 623 -36.65 -10.97 13.08
N THR A 624 -37.23 -10.84 14.28
CA THR A 624 -36.79 -11.55 15.49
C THR A 624 -36.91 -13.07 15.42
N THR A 625 -37.62 -13.62 14.42
CA THR A 625 -37.65 -15.07 14.15
C THR A 625 -36.42 -15.57 13.40
N LYS A 626 -35.69 -14.67 12.73
CA LYS A 626 -34.50 -14.95 11.92
C LYS A 626 -33.21 -14.49 12.60
N VAL A 627 -33.25 -13.32 13.23
CA VAL A 627 -32.09 -12.65 13.82
C VAL A 627 -32.45 -12.12 15.22
N THR A 628 -31.61 -12.43 16.20
CA THR A 628 -31.70 -11.83 17.54
C THR A 628 -30.73 -10.67 17.65
N VAL A 629 -31.18 -9.48 18.03
CA VAL A 629 -30.25 -8.37 18.33
C VAL A 629 -29.83 -8.43 19.79
N LYS A 630 -28.53 -8.57 20.04
CA LYS A 630 -27.91 -8.54 21.37
C LYS A 630 -27.38 -7.14 21.67
N ARG A 631 -27.49 -6.74 22.94
CA ARG A 631 -26.88 -5.52 23.49
C ARG A 631 -25.71 -5.91 24.38
N PHE A 632 -24.55 -5.30 24.17
CA PHE A 632 -23.37 -5.53 25.01
C PHE A 632 -22.53 -4.26 25.15
N PHE A 633 -21.57 -4.27 26.08
CA PHE A 633 -20.67 -3.15 26.27
C PHE A 633 -19.73 -2.97 25.07
N ARG A 634 -19.69 -1.75 24.53
CA ARG A 634 -18.82 -1.35 23.42
C ARG A 634 -17.35 -1.60 23.80
N LYS A 635 -16.63 -2.35 22.96
CA LYS A 635 -15.19 -2.59 23.12
C LYS A 635 -14.38 -1.65 22.23
N THR A 636 -13.18 -1.29 22.66
CA THR A 636 -12.17 -0.62 21.81
C THR A 636 -10.78 -1.20 22.12
N TYR A 637 -9.91 -1.17 21.12
CA TYR A 637 -8.51 -1.62 21.23
C TYR A 637 -7.52 -0.48 20.94
N ARG A 638 -8.01 0.72 20.61
CA ARG A 638 -7.19 1.85 20.13
C ARG A 638 -6.26 2.45 21.18
N ASN A 639 -6.57 2.25 22.45
CA ASN A 639 -5.78 2.77 23.56
C ASN A 639 -4.87 1.69 24.15
N ILE A 640 -4.59 0.62 23.42
CA ILE A 640 -3.78 -0.49 23.93
C ILE A 640 -2.38 -0.39 23.36
N VAL A 641 -1.39 -0.56 24.22
CA VAL A 641 0.03 -0.64 23.86
C VAL A 641 0.58 -1.98 24.31
N TYR A 642 1.45 -2.54 23.49
CA TYR A 642 2.17 -3.78 23.80
C TYR A 642 3.42 -3.48 24.60
N ASP A 643 3.72 -4.38 25.52
CA ASP A 643 4.99 -4.42 26.23
C ASP A 643 5.48 -5.85 26.33
N TYR A 644 6.80 -6.01 26.31
CA TYR A 644 7.46 -7.31 26.34
C TYR A 644 8.24 -7.46 27.64
N ALA A 645 8.02 -8.58 28.33
CA ALA A 645 8.83 -8.96 29.48
C ALA A 645 9.81 -10.09 29.15
N ASP A 646 10.87 -10.19 29.95
CA ASP A 646 11.86 -11.27 29.94
C ASP A 646 12.35 -11.65 28.53
N GLU A 647 12.88 -10.68 27.77
CA GLU A 647 13.45 -10.88 26.42
C GLU A 647 12.45 -11.47 25.39
N GLY A 648 11.16 -11.11 25.49
CA GLY A 648 10.12 -11.55 24.55
C GLY A 648 9.43 -12.85 24.95
N PHE A 649 9.63 -13.32 26.19
CA PHE A 649 9.01 -14.52 26.72
C PHE A 649 7.49 -14.37 26.94
N ILE A 650 7.05 -13.19 27.43
CA ILE A 650 5.63 -12.88 27.62
C ILE A 650 5.33 -11.48 27.09
N THR A 651 4.25 -11.39 26.31
CA THR A 651 3.66 -10.13 25.86
C THR A 651 2.50 -9.72 26.79
N TYR A 652 2.50 -8.44 27.17
CA TYR A 652 1.48 -7.79 27.99
C TYR A 652 0.83 -6.64 27.22
N GLU A 653 -0.51 -6.57 27.26
CA GLU A 653 -1.26 -5.41 26.79
C GLU A 653 -1.56 -4.43 27.94
N PHE A 654 -1.27 -3.16 27.73
CA PHE A 654 -1.50 -2.07 28.67
C PHE A 654 -2.34 -0.95 28.05
N LEU A 655 -2.97 -0.11 28.88
CA LEU A 655 -3.55 1.13 28.37
C LEU A 655 -2.42 2.12 28.01
N ALA A 656 -2.53 2.84 26.89
CA ALA A 656 -1.69 3.99 26.60
C ALA A 656 -1.78 5.00 27.77
N GLU A 657 -0.65 5.50 28.27
CA GLU A 657 -0.65 6.25 29.54
C GLU A 657 -1.48 7.54 29.51
N ASP A 658 -1.69 8.11 28.33
CA ASP A 658 -2.45 9.32 28.07
C ASP A 658 -3.92 9.07 27.72
N SER A 659 -4.34 7.81 27.53
CA SER A 659 -5.72 7.45 27.21
C SER A 659 -6.71 7.74 28.33
N TYR A 660 -6.30 7.51 29.59
CA TYR A 660 -7.12 7.72 30.78
C TYR A 660 -6.29 8.29 31.94
N PRO A 661 -6.85 9.19 32.78
CA PRO A 661 -6.17 9.65 34.00
C PRO A 661 -5.77 8.50 34.95
N THR A 662 -6.47 7.37 34.86
CA THR A 662 -6.27 6.14 35.65
C THR A 662 -5.39 5.11 34.95
N ALA A 663 -5.02 5.29 33.68
CA ALA A 663 -4.28 4.30 32.88
C ALA A 663 -3.00 3.84 33.58
N ARG A 664 -2.18 4.79 34.06
CA ARG A 664 -0.97 4.48 34.85
C ARG A 664 -1.26 3.62 36.07
N LYS A 665 -2.30 3.95 36.83
CA LYS A 665 -2.69 3.20 38.05
C LYS A 665 -3.09 1.77 37.70
N ILE A 666 -3.87 1.57 36.62
CA ILE A 666 -4.28 0.25 36.14
C ILE A 666 -3.06 -0.54 35.67
N ASN A 667 -2.23 0.05 34.82
CA ASN A 667 -1.03 -0.59 34.27
C ASN A 667 -0.04 -0.99 35.38
N SER A 668 0.16 -0.14 36.39
CA SER A 668 1.03 -0.50 37.54
C SER A 668 0.50 -1.70 38.32
N LYS A 669 -0.83 -1.85 38.46
CA LYS A 669 -1.42 -3.03 39.10
C LYS A 669 -1.20 -4.28 38.26
N ILE A 670 -1.46 -4.17 36.95
CA ILE A 670 -1.22 -5.26 36.00
C ILE A 670 0.25 -5.72 36.05
N ARG A 671 1.21 -4.79 36.00
CA ARG A 671 2.65 -5.11 36.12
C ARG A 671 2.98 -5.84 37.42
N ALA A 672 2.47 -5.36 38.54
CA ALA A 672 2.75 -5.99 39.84
C ALA A 672 2.28 -7.47 39.85
N ILE A 673 1.14 -7.77 39.24
CA ILE A 673 0.61 -9.14 39.15
C ILE A 673 1.41 -9.98 38.16
N ALA A 674 1.79 -9.39 37.03
CA ALA A 674 2.67 -10.01 36.04
C ALA A 674 4.02 -10.41 36.66
N GLU A 675 4.68 -9.49 37.36
CA GLU A 675 5.95 -9.73 38.07
C GLU A 675 5.80 -10.75 39.21
N GLU A 676 4.63 -10.81 39.85
CA GLU A 676 4.39 -11.77 40.92
C GLU A 676 4.06 -13.16 40.38
N TYR A 677 3.30 -13.32 39.31
CA TYR A 677 2.76 -14.63 38.93
C TYR A 677 3.20 -15.12 37.54
N PHE A 678 3.73 -14.27 36.67
CA PHE A 678 3.95 -14.59 35.26
C PHE A 678 5.38 -14.28 34.82
N THR A 679 6.39 -14.59 35.64
CA THR A 679 7.80 -14.55 35.21
C THR A 679 8.23 -15.89 34.62
N ARG A 680 9.21 -15.85 33.71
CA ARG A 680 9.77 -17.06 33.10
C ARG A 680 10.25 -18.07 34.13
N GLU A 681 10.97 -17.59 35.14
CA GLU A 681 11.49 -18.41 36.23
C GLU A 681 10.36 -19.10 37.00
N ARG A 682 9.29 -18.38 37.37
CA ARG A 682 8.17 -18.95 38.14
C ARG A 682 7.39 -20.01 37.38
N ILE A 683 7.16 -19.80 36.08
CA ILE A 683 6.44 -20.75 35.24
C ILE A 683 7.28 -22.02 35.06
N ILE A 684 8.59 -21.87 34.76
CA ILE A 684 9.51 -23.00 34.63
C ILE A 684 9.61 -23.75 35.97
N ASP A 685 9.78 -23.04 37.08
CA ASP A 685 9.86 -23.64 38.42
C ASP A 685 8.61 -24.43 38.78
N TYR A 686 7.42 -23.93 38.44
CA TYR A 686 6.18 -24.67 38.66
C TYR A 686 6.18 -26.03 37.96
N PHE A 687 6.47 -26.07 36.65
CA PHE A 687 6.49 -27.34 35.91
C PHE A 687 7.67 -28.24 36.28
N ARG A 688 8.83 -27.64 36.60
CA ARG A 688 9.99 -28.35 37.15
C ARG A 688 9.63 -29.05 38.45
N ASN A 689 8.90 -28.37 39.34
CA ASN A 689 8.41 -28.96 40.60
C ASN A 689 7.37 -30.07 40.40
N LEU A 690 6.71 -30.12 39.23
CA LEU A 690 5.86 -31.25 38.82
C LEU A 690 6.67 -32.43 38.24
N GLY A 691 7.99 -32.31 38.14
CA GLY A 691 8.88 -33.34 37.62
C GLY A 691 9.02 -33.34 36.09
N ILE A 692 8.67 -32.24 35.42
CA ILE A 692 8.78 -32.10 33.96
C ILE A 692 10.18 -31.55 33.61
N PRO A 693 10.93 -32.18 32.68
CA PRO A 693 12.23 -31.67 32.23
C PRO A 693 12.12 -30.31 31.54
N GLU A 694 13.12 -29.45 31.70
CA GLU A 694 13.10 -28.06 31.23
C GLU A 694 13.04 -27.95 29.69
N GLU A 695 13.68 -28.87 28.98
CA GLU A 695 13.62 -28.98 27.52
C GLU A 695 12.20 -29.25 27.00
N ASN A 696 11.33 -29.82 27.82
CA ASN A 696 9.92 -30.04 27.53
C ASN A 696 9.03 -28.89 27.98
N ILE A 697 9.55 -27.95 28.78
CA ILE A 697 8.80 -26.78 29.24
C ILE A 697 8.96 -25.64 28.21
N VAL A 698 10.20 -25.35 27.79
CA VAL A 698 10.51 -24.17 26.95
C VAL A 698 9.85 -24.22 25.56
N ASN A 699 9.71 -25.40 24.97
CA ASN A 699 9.14 -25.56 23.62
C ASN A 699 7.61 -25.38 23.54
N TYR A 700 6.91 -25.31 24.67
CA TYR A 700 5.44 -25.25 24.72
C TYR A 700 4.90 -23.92 25.28
N LEU A 701 5.77 -22.93 25.51
CA LEU A 701 5.40 -21.62 26.00
C LEU A 701 5.31 -20.66 24.79
N TYR A 702 4.09 -20.37 24.34
CA TYR A 702 3.81 -19.45 23.23
C TYR A 702 3.72 -17.97 23.71
N SER A 703 4.04 -17.03 22.83
CA SER A 703 4.37 -15.61 23.14
C SER A 703 3.21 -14.66 23.48
N ASP A 704 1.94 -15.06 23.34
CA ASP A 704 0.80 -14.13 23.44
C ASP A 704 -0.04 -14.36 24.72
N SER A 705 0.56 -14.03 25.87
CA SER A 705 0.02 -14.50 27.14
C SER A 705 -1.00 -13.58 27.81
N TRP A 706 -1.09 -12.28 27.55
CA TRP A 706 -2.03 -11.42 28.30
C TRP A 706 -2.61 -10.27 27.49
N MET A 707 -3.93 -10.30 27.31
CA MET A 707 -4.68 -9.32 26.53
C MET A 707 -5.56 -8.44 27.41
N LEU A 708 -5.74 -7.21 26.96
CA LEU A 708 -6.55 -6.18 27.56
C LEU A 708 -7.76 -5.91 26.65
N GLU A 709 -8.96 -5.96 27.20
CA GLU A 709 -10.17 -5.53 26.50
C GLU A 709 -10.71 -4.29 27.21
N GLU A 710 -10.68 -3.15 26.52
CA GLU A 710 -11.26 -1.91 27.04
C GLU A 710 -12.75 -1.83 26.70
N TYR A 711 -13.59 -1.71 27.72
CA TYR A 711 -15.02 -1.47 27.57
C TYR A 711 -15.31 0.01 27.82
N VAL A 712 -15.51 0.75 26.72
CA VAL A 712 -15.49 2.22 26.67
C VAL A 712 -16.35 2.84 27.78
N GLY A 713 -15.73 3.71 28.58
CA GLY A 713 -16.40 4.46 29.65
C GLY A 713 -16.89 3.63 30.85
N LYS A 714 -16.49 2.35 30.92
CA LYS A 714 -16.94 1.38 31.92
C LYS A 714 -15.78 0.73 32.67
N PHE A 715 -15.07 -0.22 32.06
CA PHE A 715 -14.01 -0.99 32.73
C PHE A 715 -13.04 -1.60 31.71
N VAL A 716 -11.93 -2.12 32.21
CA VAL A 716 -10.98 -2.95 31.46
C VAL A 716 -11.09 -4.37 31.97
N LYS A 717 -11.12 -5.35 31.06
CA LYS A 717 -10.88 -6.76 31.36
C LYS A 717 -9.46 -7.10 30.93
N TYR A 718 -8.68 -7.70 31.81
CA TYR A 718 -7.34 -8.16 31.54
C TYR A 718 -7.30 -9.68 31.73
N SER A 719 -7.00 -10.42 30.68
CA SER A 719 -7.09 -11.89 30.68
C SER A 719 -6.07 -12.51 29.75
N ASN A 720 -5.60 -13.69 30.13
CA ASN A 720 -4.75 -14.51 29.28
C ASN A 720 -5.60 -15.26 28.22
N TRP A 721 -5.03 -15.40 27.02
CA TRP A 721 -5.70 -16.00 25.86
C TRP A 721 -5.15 -17.39 25.49
N LEU A 722 -4.02 -17.79 26.09
CA LEU A 722 -3.29 -19.02 25.79
C LEU A 722 -3.00 -19.77 27.08
N ASP A 723 -3.55 -20.98 27.17
CA ASP A 723 -3.22 -21.94 28.21
C ASP A 723 -1.70 -22.11 28.29
N ILE A 724 -1.11 -21.73 29.42
CA ILE A 724 0.29 -22.05 29.71
C ILE A 724 0.30 -23.55 30.05
N LEU A 725 0.48 -24.36 29.00
CA LEU A 725 0.20 -25.78 28.96
C LEU A 725 1.45 -26.56 28.54
N VAL A 726 1.83 -27.57 29.33
CA VAL A 726 2.93 -28.47 29.00
C VAL A 726 2.40 -29.90 28.85
N TYR A 727 2.65 -30.50 27.69
CA TYR A 727 2.35 -31.91 27.45
C TYR A 727 3.56 -32.78 27.80
N TYR A 728 3.39 -33.67 28.77
CA TYR A 728 4.45 -34.59 29.20
C TYR A 728 3.86 -35.94 29.61
N ASN A 729 4.47 -37.05 29.17
CA ASN A 729 3.99 -38.42 29.45
C ASN A 729 2.50 -38.65 29.12
N ASN A 730 2.04 -38.16 27.96
CA ASN A 730 0.64 -38.23 27.51
C ASN A 730 -0.37 -37.58 28.47
N LYS A 731 0.06 -36.59 29.26
CA LYS A 731 -0.80 -35.78 30.13
C LYS A 731 -0.55 -34.30 29.87
N SER A 732 -1.62 -33.51 29.93
CA SER A 732 -1.55 -32.05 30.00
C SER A 732 -1.26 -31.61 31.43
N HIS A 733 -0.43 -30.57 31.56
CA HIS A 733 -0.17 -29.88 32.80
C HIS A 733 -0.37 -28.39 32.57
N GLU A 734 -1.24 -27.76 33.36
CA GLU A 734 -1.59 -26.34 33.22
C GLU A 734 -1.00 -25.50 34.35
N TYR A 735 -0.61 -24.26 34.04
CA TYR A 735 -0.09 -23.30 35.01
C TYR A 735 -1.22 -22.58 35.77
N PRO A 736 -1.41 -22.77 37.08
CA PRO A 736 -2.68 -22.57 37.78
C PRO A 736 -3.23 -21.14 37.81
N TYR A 737 -2.48 -20.13 37.39
CA TYR A 737 -2.89 -18.73 37.38
C TYR A 737 -3.42 -18.26 36.01
N TYR A 738 -3.40 -19.10 34.99
CA TYR A 738 -3.62 -18.70 33.59
C TYR A 738 -5.07 -18.28 33.22
N ASN A 739 -6.11 -18.61 34.00
CA ASN A 739 -7.51 -18.44 33.57
C ASN A 739 -8.36 -17.51 34.46
N GLN A 740 -7.74 -16.46 35.02
CA GLN A 740 -8.45 -15.49 35.87
C GLN A 740 -8.54 -14.11 35.21
N PRO A 741 -9.69 -13.74 34.60
CA PRO A 741 -9.87 -12.40 34.08
C PRO A 741 -9.93 -11.40 35.24
N LEU A 742 -9.08 -10.38 35.17
CA LEU A 742 -9.04 -9.27 36.11
C LEU A 742 -9.85 -8.12 35.54
N PHE A 743 -10.65 -7.47 36.37
CA PHE A 743 -11.46 -6.33 35.95
C PHE A 743 -11.05 -5.08 36.70
N PHE A 744 -10.88 -3.97 35.97
CA PHE A 744 -10.51 -2.67 36.52
C PHE A 744 -11.50 -1.60 36.09
N ASP A 745 -12.02 -0.84 37.04
CA ASP A 745 -12.91 0.29 36.75
C ASP A 745 -12.11 1.41 36.08
N LEU A 746 -12.57 1.87 34.91
CA LEU A 746 -11.84 2.86 34.12
C LEU A 746 -11.81 4.24 34.78
N GLN A 747 -12.76 4.56 35.65
CA GLN A 747 -12.86 5.89 36.27
C GLN A 747 -12.03 6.01 37.54
N THR A 748 -11.89 4.90 38.28
CA THR A 748 -11.23 4.84 39.58
C THR A 748 -9.86 4.14 39.52
N GLY A 749 -9.65 3.28 38.53
CA GLY A 749 -8.48 2.41 38.41
C GLY A 749 -8.44 1.30 39.46
N ASP A 750 -9.58 0.97 40.07
CA ASP A 750 -9.69 -0.04 41.11
C ASP A 750 -10.25 -1.37 40.60
N TYR A 751 -9.92 -2.45 41.32
CA TYR A 751 -10.40 -3.79 41.00
C TYR A 751 -11.91 -3.87 41.08
N MET A 752 -12.52 -4.57 40.13
CA MET A 752 -13.94 -4.83 40.08
C MET A 752 -14.24 -6.30 40.30
N ASP A 753 -15.29 -6.56 41.07
CA ASP A 753 -15.88 -7.89 41.17
C ASP A 753 -16.67 -8.19 39.89
N TRP A 754 -16.38 -9.32 39.25
CA TRP A 754 -17.04 -9.75 38.02
C TRP A 754 -18.56 -9.86 38.14
N HIS A 755 -19.10 -10.12 39.35
CA HIS A 755 -20.55 -10.16 39.58
C HIS A 755 -21.23 -8.80 39.28
N THR A 756 -20.48 -7.70 39.37
CA THR A 756 -20.97 -6.36 39.04
C THR A 756 -21.17 -6.13 37.54
N LEU A 757 -20.66 -7.05 36.71
CA LEU A 757 -20.73 -6.99 35.24
C LEU A 757 -21.98 -7.68 34.67
N VAL A 758 -22.71 -8.43 35.50
CA VAL A 758 -23.91 -9.15 35.10
C VAL A 758 -25.09 -8.18 35.09
N ASP A 759 -25.71 -8.00 33.91
CA ASP A 759 -26.93 -7.19 33.77
C ASP A 759 -28.08 -7.87 34.53
N ARG A 760 -28.54 -7.19 35.58
CA ARG A 760 -29.57 -7.70 36.48
C ARG A 760 -30.92 -7.84 35.80
N ASP A 761 -31.28 -6.91 34.92
CA ASP A 761 -32.57 -6.92 34.21
C ASP A 761 -32.59 -8.03 33.16
N TRP A 762 -31.46 -8.28 32.49
CA TRP A 762 -31.27 -9.44 31.62
C TRP A 762 -31.36 -10.74 32.42
N LEU A 763 -30.67 -10.85 33.56
CA LEU A 763 -30.68 -12.03 34.40
C LEU A 763 -32.09 -12.33 34.91
N GLU A 764 -32.84 -11.29 35.32
CA GLU A 764 -34.21 -11.40 35.80
C GLU A 764 -35.19 -11.75 34.66
N SER A 765 -35.02 -11.18 33.46
CA SER A 765 -35.87 -11.44 32.29
C SER A 765 -35.58 -12.78 31.58
N ASN A 766 -34.38 -13.34 31.79
CA ASN A 766 -33.95 -14.63 31.21
C ASN A 766 -33.81 -15.74 32.27
N LYS A 767 -34.20 -15.49 33.52
CA LYS A 767 -34.22 -16.50 34.59
C LYS A 767 -35.05 -17.74 34.25
N ASP A 768 -36.01 -17.58 33.35
CA ASP A 768 -36.92 -18.62 32.87
C ASP A 768 -36.51 -19.17 31.48
N LYS A 769 -35.40 -18.71 30.88
CA LYS A 769 -34.75 -19.33 29.72
C LYS A 769 -33.56 -20.19 30.11
N THR A 770 -32.89 -19.86 31.22
CA THR A 770 -32.02 -20.79 31.98
C THR A 770 -32.79 -22.04 32.46
N VAL A 771 -34.12 -22.01 32.42
CA VAL A 771 -35.01 -23.16 32.66
C VAL A 771 -34.95 -24.23 31.56
N ARG A 772 -34.27 -24.04 30.41
CA ARG A 772 -33.89 -25.20 29.58
C ARG A 772 -32.93 -26.17 30.31
N ILE A 773 -32.37 -25.77 31.46
CA ILE A 773 -31.59 -26.61 32.37
C ILE A 773 -32.47 -27.21 33.49
N LYS A 774 -33.81 -26.99 33.51
CA LYS A 774 -34.66 -27.49 34.62
C LYS A 774 -34.72 -29.02 34.73
N ASP A 775 -34.46 -29.74 33.66
CA ASP A 775 -34.44 -31.21 33.67
C ASP A 775 -33.05 -31.77 33.97
N MET A 776 -32.06 -30.91 34.20
CA MET A 776 -30.73 -31.34 34.64
C MET A 776 -30.70 -31.63 36.14
N VAL A 777 -30.33 -32.86 36.48
CA VAL A 777 -30.04 -33.28 37.84
C VAL A 777 -28.53 -33.22 38.02
N LEU A 778 -28.04 -32.59 39.08
CA LEU A 778 -26.64 -32.74 39.49
C LEU A 778 -26.42 -34.20 39.85
N ILE A 779 -25.65 -34.93 39.03
CA ILE A 779 -25.41 -36.36 39.20
C ILE A 779 -24.04 -36.67 39.80
N ASP A 780 -23.08 -35.75 39.66
CA ASP A 780 -21.74 -35.92 40.21
C ASP A 780 -21.13 -34.58 40.59
N VAL A 781 -20.30 -34.60 41.65
CA VAL A 781 -19.48 -33.48 42.09
C VAL A 781 -18.05 -34.02 42.21
N GLY A 782 -17.27 -33.78 41.18
CA GLY A 782 -15.85 -34.10 41.15
C GLY A 782 -15.03 -33.01 41.82
N PHE A 783 -14.03 -33.40 42.60
CA PHE A 783 -13.04 -32.49 43.16
C PHE A 783 -11.65 -32.93 42.73
N ASP A 784 -10.90 -32.01 42.11
CA ASP A 784 -9.47 -32.18 41.88
C ASP A 784 -8.73 -30.89 42.21
N LYS A 785 -8.00 -30.91 43.34
CA LYS A 785 -7.17 -29.80 43.85
C LYS A 785 -7.91 -28.46 43.86
N ALA A 786 -7.78 -27.68 42.79
CA ALA A 786 -8.32 -26.33 42.64
C ALA A 786 -9.62 -26.27 41.84
N TYR A 787 -10.23 -27.41 41.51
CA TYR A 787 -11.42 -27.46 40.68
C TYR A 787 -12.57 -28.21 41.34
N ILE A 788 -13.75 -27.59 41.36
CA ILE A 788 -15.03 -28.26 41.59
C ILE A 788 -15.68 -28.48 40.23
N THR A 789 -15.84 -29.73 39.84
CA THR A 789 -16.56 -30.12 38.63
C THR A 789 -17.97 -30.55 39.01
N LEU A 790 -18.97 -29.79 38.57
CA LEU A 790 -20.39 -30.10 38.77
C LEU A 790 -20.93 -30.74 37.50
N THR A 791 -21.25 -32.03 37.54
CA THR A 791 -21.79 -32.76 36.39
C THR A 791 -23.29 -32.86 36.50
N PHE A 792 -23.97 -32.27 35.54
CA PHE A 792 -25.40 -32.18 35.43
C PHE A 792 -25.89 -33.06 34.28
N GLN A 793 -26.89 -33.89 34.52
CA GLN A 793 -27.46 -34.78 33.50
C GLN A 793 -28.93 -34.49 33.31
N GLU A 794 -29.31 -34.23 32.07
CA GLU A 794 -30.71 -34.05 31.69
C GLU A 794 -31.48 -35.37 31.87
N ARG A 795 -32.66 -35.30 32.49
CA ARG A 795 -33.48 -36.45 32.85
C ARG A 795 -33.92 -37.22 31.60
N GLY A 796 -33.31 -38.39 31.37
CA GLY A 796 -33.56 -39.24 30.20
C GLY A 796 -32.40 -39.29 29.20
N ASN A 797 -31.35 -38.49 29.40
CA ASN A 797 -30.12 -38.51 28.61
C ASN A 797 -29.04 -39.35 29.31
N VAL A 798 -28.19 -40.04 28.53
CA VAL A 798 -27.15 -40.96 29.06
C VAL A 798 -25.84 -40.23 29.34
N TYR A 799 -25.63 -39.07 28.71
CA TYR A 799 -24.44 -38.23 28.87
C TYR A 799 -24.77 -37.01 29.74
N GLY A 800 -23.88 -36.65 30.67
CA GLY A 800 -23.98 -35.45 31.49
C GLY A 800 -23.07 -34.34 30.97
N GLU A 801 -23.44 -33.09 31.17
CA GLU A 801 -22.60 -31.91 30.95
C GLU A 801 -21.92 -31.49 32.26
N SER A 802 -20.63 -31.15 32.18
CA SER A 802 -19.84 -30.77 33.36
C SER A 802 -19.49 -29.29 33.34
N PHE A 803 -19.70 -28.62 34.48
CA PHE A 803 -19.30 -27.24 34.73
C PHE A 803 -18.15 -27.23 35.73
N THR A 804 -17.02 -26.64 35.36
CA THR A 804 -15.84 -26.61 36.21
C THR A 804 -15.64 -25.22 36.81
N LEU A 805 -15.60 -25.14 38.14
CA LEU A 805 -15.30 -23.94 38.91
C LEU A 805 -13.88 -24.04 39.46
N TYR A 806 -13.02 -23.06 39.14
CA TYR A 806 -11.71 -22.93 39.76
C TYR A 806 -11.83 -22.23 41.13
N ILE A 807 -11.26 -22.83 42.17
CA ILE A 807 -11.11 -22.29 43.50
C ILE A 807 -9.61 -22.18 43.78
N PRO A 808 -9.06 -20.96 43.91
CA PRO A 808 -7.65 -20.79 44.23
C PRO A 808 -7.30 -21.54 45.52
N PRO A 809 -6.13 -22.21 45.61
CA PRO A 809 -5.76 -23.06 46.74
C PRO A 809 -5.92 -22.41 48.12
N GLU A 810 -5.66 -21.11 48.21
CA GLU A 810 -5.79 -20.27 49.41
C GLU A 810 -7.25 -20.01 49.84
N HIS A 811 -8.21 -20.21 48.94
CA HIS A 811 -9.65 -20.10 49.18
C HIS A 811 -10.31 -21.45 49.44
N ILE A 812 -9.55 -22.56 49.42
CA ILE A 812 -10.00 -23.91 49.79
C ILE A 812 -10.01 -24.03 51.32
N ASN A 813 -11.04 -23.48 51.96
CA ASN A 813 -11.45 -23.82 53.32
C ASN A 813 -12.98 -23.88 53.34
N TRP A 814 -13.53 -25.00 52.87
CA TRP A 814 -14.95 -25.33 52.98
C TRP A 814 -15.13 -26.67 53.68
#